data_AF-A0A2K3QGU5-F1
#
_entry.id   AF-A0A2K3QGU5-F1
#
_cell.length_a   1.000
_cell.length_b   1.000
_cell.length_c   1.000
_cell.angle_alpha   90.00
_cell.angle_beta   90.00
_cell.angle_gamma   90.00
#
_symmetry.space_group_name_H-M   'P 1'
#
loop_
_entity.id
_entity.type
_entity.pdbx_description
1 polymer ?
#
loop_
_entity_poly.entity_id
_entity_poly.type
_entity_poly.pdbx_seq_one_letter_code
_entity_poly.pdbx_strand_id
1 'polypeptide(L)'
;MPRRSVFLPLLTALLSLVSTTLGLATLDDDDLRNIPSPGDDFDIHNGKLLAPILIPRVSGTEGSIKTQRHFVDFFKTNLPDWQLVWQNSTSKTPATGDRDVPFSNLIFRRDPPEAPAGDVSRLTLVAHYDSKLTPTGFIGATDSAAPCAMLLHVAKSLDGALKAKWAAGGDSLDGLESAEGVQIILLDGEEAFVNWTDDDSLYGARSLAAEWEAQYHPSMSTYRTPLDSISLFVLLDLLGTANPRIPSYFLTTHWAYKNMATLEKRMRELGVLESRPTSPFLPEPEKQLSQFTSWSGIQDDHVPFMRRGVDILHVIPSQFPGVWHRMEDDGEHLDLPTVRDWAKIVTAFAAEWMDLKGHMPSRAATREKRSETTTATIRHVRIPHCAPTLTGQSRPPLAQPPRNPQWRAPQSCLLQPSLSITYAQTTMRFLTAPTLLALAAAAHAASSWSFSDGTVTVASKTAGDVVERFTDAERVKKTVTLGHQDTIKVSLTTKEGSKAKRPHQAFLVVREASGLEAPFPLRVKESGKGTVQIAQKDLPVQLLLSQSPLEASLIVASSGSTKGSVTPVFDIALKLDRNSPLPDYEAPLRYGKLPEIHHIFRADPKNPPKIVSLVFSLAVLAAVPALFIGVRTDKLLGGRQEADSLQWLVLGANVSHIQKALGSAPISHAVFFGSIIAMEGVFFLYYSSWNLLQILPAIGVVGVAAFLSGSKALGEVQRRREAGERTVDAASKPVDYGDMAPTPTRFRAVCYSVKDAPLGPDRHLRPTARSSLNLDSSTTSAEIRRLICSLRRSANMADTSYRFPSVEETLAHPAYPGTIWALEPHKHGKAVVARDRGGPVNIAWEIHGSGPVKLVLIMGLAGVKTSWQRQTRYFGHDRGDAYSVLLVDNRGVGGSDKPLARYSTSEMARDVVEVLDHVGWTRDREVNVVGISLGGMIAQELACAVPARLQSLSLVCTSAHIQSGKSLAQTLAERAAMLLPKSEGRAVADTARQIFVPEWLAAPDAESPPSPASTPRCGPP
;
A
#
# COMPACT_ATOMS: atom_id res chain seq x y z
N MET A 1 -14.40 -38.25 -41.51
CA MET A 1 -13.51 -37.25 -40.89
C MET A 1 -14.35 -36.12 -40.31
N PRO A 2 -14.09 -35.70 -39.05
CA PRO A 2 -15.01 -34.89 -38.26
C PRO A 2 -14.80 -33.38 -38.46
N ARG A 3 -15.92 -32.64 -38.52
CA ARG A 3 -15.99 -31.18 -38.54
C ARG A 3 -15.79 -30.65 -37.11
N ARG A 4 -14.68 -29.94 -36.85
CA ARG A 4 -14.46 -29.17 -35.62
C ARG A 4 -15.03 -27.75 -35.79
N SER A 5 -15.91 -27.38 -34.88
CA SER A 5 -16.57 -26.07 -34.81
C SER A 5 -15.58 -24.97 -34.42
N VAL A 6 -15.47 -23.95 -35.28
CA VAL A 6 -14.60 -22.76 -35.12
C VAL A 6 -15.15 -21.75 -34.09
N PHE A 7 -16.34 -21.99 -33.53
CA PHE A 7 -17.01 -21.07 -32.61
C PHE A 7 -16.63 -21.20 -31.13
N LEU A 8 -16.05 -22.33 -30.72
CA LEU A 8 -15.61 -22.52 -29.33
C LEU A 8 -14.32 -21.76 -28.96
N PRO A 9 -13.28 -21.65 -29.83
CA PRO A 9 -12.05 -20.93 -29.47
C PRO A 9 -12.20 -19.40 -29.41
N LEU A 10 -13.19 -18.82 -30.11
CA LEU A 10 -13.42 -17.37 -30.09
C LEU A 10 -14.11 -16.91 -28.79
N LEU A 11 -14.96 -17.76 -28.21
CA LEU A 11 -15.68 -17.49 -26.97
C LEU A 11 -14.78 -17.67 -25.74
N THR A 12 -13.85 -18.63 -25.77
CA THR A 12 -12.80 -18.74 -24.74
C THR A 12 -11.82 -17.57 -24.78
N ALA A 13 -11.49 -17.05 -25.98
CA ALA A 13 -10.61 -15.88 -26.11
C ALA A 13 -11.24 -14.56 -25.57
N LEU A 14 -12.57 -14.42 -25.64
CA LEU A 14 -13.26 -13.25 -25.10
C LEU A 14 -13.48 -13.34 -23.58
N LEU A 15 -13.63 -14.54 -23.03
CA LEU A 15 -13.75 -14.78 -21.59
C LEU A 15 -12.40 -14.69 -20.84
N SER A 16 -11.26 -14.81 -21.55
CA SER A 16 -9.92 -14.57 -20.98
C SER A 16 -9.53 -13.10 -20.85
N LEU A 17 -10.34 -12.15 -21.34
CA LEU A 17 -10.01 -10.71 -21.35
C LEU A 17 -10.67 -9.89 -20.24
N VAL A 18 -11.35 -10.53 -19.27
CA VAL A 18 -11.97 -9.85 -18.10
C VAL A 18 -11.56 -10.48 -16.75
N SER A 19 -10.41 -11.16 -16.71
CA SER A 19 -9.78 -11.59 -15.46
C SER A 19 -8.34 -11.11 -15.38
N THR A 20 -8.15 -9.80 -15.21
CA THR A 20 -6.95 -9.25 -14.57
C THR A 20 -7.33 -8.77 -13.18
N THR A 21 -7.64 -9.74 -12.33
CA THR A 21 -7.28 -9.65 -10.91
C THR A 21 -5.76 -9.54 -10.84
N LEU A 22 -5.21 -8.68 -9.98
CA LEU A 22 -3.79 -8.77 -9.58
C LEU A 22 -3.55 -10.20 -9.07
N GLY A 23 -2.99 -11.05 -9.92
CA GLY A 23 -2.64 -12.42 -9.60
C GLY A 23 -1.14 -12.50 -9.64
N LEU A 24 -0.52 -12.68 -8.46
CA LEU A 24 0.83 -13.21 -8.33
C LEU A 24 0.97 -14.37 -9.34
N ALA A 25 1.98 -14.34 -10.20
CA ALA A 25 2.21 -15.42 -11.14
C ALA A 25 2.52 -16.70 -10.35
N THR A 26 1.56 -17.62 -10.30
CA THR A 26 1.70 -18.84 -9.51
C THR A 26 2.79 -19.73 -10.08
N LEU A 27 3.71 -20.21 -9.23
CA LEU A 27 4.72 -21.18 -9.62
C LEU A 27 4.04 -22.46 -10.12
N ASP A 28 4.59 -23.07 -11.16
CA ASP A 28 4.09 -24.37 -11.61
C ASP A 28 4.61 -25.51 -10.71
N ASP A 29 4.07 -26.71 -10.91
CA ASP A 29 4.42 -27.86 -10.07
C ASP A 29 5.88 -28.29 -10.25
N ASP A 30 6.50 -28.01 -11.40
CA ASP A 30 7.91 -28.32 -11.64
C ASP A 30 8.81 -27.33 -10.89
N ASP A 31 8.48 -26.04 -10.89
CA ASP A 31 9.13 -25.02 -10.08
C ASP A 31 9.05 -25.38 -8.59
N LEU A 32 7.88 -25.78 -8.09
CA LEU A 32 7.70 -26.21 -6.69
C LEU A 32 8.54 -27.46 -6.34
N ARG A 33 8.70 -28.39 -7.29
CA ARG A 33 9.59 -29.56 -7.14
C ARG A 33 11.07 -29.20 -7.16
N ASN A 34 11.42 -28.10 -7.80
CA ASN A 34 12.77 -27.60 -7.95
C ASN A 34 13.23 -26.69 -6.79
N ILE A 35 12.33 -26.28 -5.88
CA ILE A 35 12.68 -25.53 -4.69
C ILE A 35 13.73 -26.30 -3.86
N PRO A 36 14.95 -25.74 -3.66
CA PRO A 36 16.00 -26.39 -2.90
C PRO A 36 15.59 -26.67 -1.46
N SER A 37 15.86 -27.88 -0.97
CA SER A 37 15.82 -28.17 0.47
C SER A 37 17.10 -27.64 1.12
N PRO A 38 17.04 -27.13 2.37
CA PRO A 38 18.24 -26.75 3.13
C PRO A 38 19.20 -27.93 3.37
N GLY A 39 18.68 -29.17 3.45
CA GLY A 39 19.49 -30.37 3.67
C GLY A 39 20.38 -30.26 4.91
N ASP A 40 21.67 -30.56 4.74
CA ASP A 40 22.68 -30.57 5.81
C ASP A 40 23.05 -29.16 6.31
N ASP A 41 22.66 -28.09 5.60
CA ASP A 41 22.93 -26.73 6.08
C ASP A 41 22.20 -26.42 7.41
N PHE A 42 21.13 -27.17 7.73
CA PHE A 42 20.34 -27.07 8.96
C PHE A 42 20.67 -28.17 9.99
N ASP A 43 21.73 -28.95 9.80
CA ASP A 43 22.22 -29.83 10.86
C ASP A 43 22.59 -29.01 12.11
N ILE A 44 22.15 -29.46 13.28
CA ILE A 44 22.24 -28.70 14.54
C ILE A 44 23.66 -28.69 15.14
N HIS A 45 24.54 -29.59 14.68
CA HIS A 45 25.90 -29.71 15.19
C HIS A 45 26.95 -29.18 14.22
N ASN A 46 26.76 -29.42 12.92
CA ASN A 46 27.76 -29.12 11.89
C ASN A 46 27.20 -28.35 10.68
N GLY A 47 25.89 -28.07 10.67
CA GLY A 47 25.25 -27.37 9.58
C GLY A 47 25.79 -25.96 9.42
N LYS A 48 25.90 -25.50 8.17
CA LYS A 48 26.57 -24.22 7.88
C LYS A 48 25.71 -23.00 8.16
N LEU A 49 24.38 -23.14 8.25
CA LEU A 49 23.48 -22.01 8.45
C LEU A 49 22.97 -21.94 9.88
N LEU A 50 22.55 -23.07 10.46
CA LEU A 50 21.90 -23.13 11.77
C LEU A 50 22.88 -23.32 12.94
N ALA A 51 23.75 -24.33 12.90
CA ALA A 51 24.64 -24.65 14.03
C ALA A 51 25.48 -23.46 14.57
N PRO A 52 26.04 -22.55 13.73
CA PRO A 52 26.88 -21.45 14.21
C PRO A 52 26.16 -20.44 15.09
N ILE A 53 24.82 -20.37 14.98
CA ILE A 53 23.97 -19.42 15.71
C ILE A 53 23.16 -20.07 16.85
N LEU A 54 23.28 -21.40 17.03
CA LEU A 54 22.78 -22.13 18.20
C LEU A 54 23.70 -21.91 19.42
N ILE A 55 23.85 -20.64 19.79
CA ILE A 55 24.62 -20.16 20.93
C ILE A 55 23.84 -19.05 21.64
N PRO A 56 24.09 -18.79 22.93
CA PRO A 56 23.59 -17.59 23.59
C PRO A 56 24.13 -16.34 22.89
N ARG A 57 23.22 -15.44 22.51
CA ARG A 57 23.50 -14.31 21.61
C ARG A 57 22.73 -13.05 22.01
N VAL A 58 22.63 -12.83 23.31
CA VAL A 58 22.07 -11.60 23.92
C VAL A 58 22.75 -10.35 23.34
N SER A 59 21.99 -9.31 23.05
CA SER A 59 22.46 -8.04 22.50
C SER A 59 23.69 -7.48 23.24
N GLY A 60 24.69 -7.06 22.48
CA GLY A 60 25.94 -6.51 23.01
C GLY A 60 26.93 -7.53 23.62
N THR A 61 26.65 -8.83 23.57
CA THR A 61 27.59 -9.88 24.02
C THR A 61 28.49 -10.40 22.90
N GLU A 62 29.55 -11.14 23.25
CA GLU A 62 30.42 -11.81 22.25
C GLU A 62 29.64 -12.79 21.36
N GLY A 63 28.62 -13.46 21.91
CA GLY A 63 27.73 -14.35 21.17
C GLY A 63 26.94 -13.60 20.09
N SER A 64 26.35 -12.45 20.42
CA SER A 64 25.68 -11.58 19.43
C SER A 64 26.65 -11.14 18.32
N ILE A 65 27.86 -10.69 18.65
CA ILE A 65 28.88 -10.30 17.66
C ILE A 65 29.29 -11.48 16.77
N LYS A 66 29.42 -12.68 17.34
CA LYS A 66 29.75 -13.90 16.57
C LYS A 66 28.63 -14.26 15.59
N THR A 67 27.37 -14.15 16.02
CA THR A 67 26.19 -14.34 15.18
C THR A 67 26.11 -13.31 14.05
N GLN A 68 26.32 -12.01 14.35
CA GLN A 68 26.39 -10.96 13.34
C GLN A 68 27.46 -11.24 12.28
N ARG A 69 28.67 -11.65 12.70
CA ARG A 69 29.75 -12.01 11.78
C ARG A 69 29.38 -13.18 10.90
N HIS A 70 28.75 -14.22 11.47
CA HIS A 70 28.27 -15.36 10.71
C HIS A 70 27.35 -14.95 9.55
N PHE A 71 26.38 -14.08 9.81
CA PHE A 71 25.49 -13.55 8.75
C PHE A 71 26.25 -12.75 7.71
N VAL A 72 27.10 -11.82 8.13
CA VAL A 72 27.88 -10.96 7.22
C VAL A 72 28.82 -11.80 6.35
N ASP A 73 29.51 -12.77 6.92
CA ASP A 73 30.44 -13.64 6.21
C ASP A 73 29.69 -14.55 5.23
N PHE A 74 28.51 -15.05 5.62
CA PHE A 74 27.66 -15.82 4.72
C PHE A 74 27.26 -15.01 3.48
N PHE A 75 26.72 -13.80 3.63
CA PHE A 75 26.31 -12.97 2.49
C PHE A 75 27.50 -12.52 1.65
N LYS A 76 28.59 -12.05 2.27
CA LYS A 76 29.78 -11.61 1.53
C LYS A 76 30.44 -12.75 0.74
N THR A 77 30.48 -13.95 1.30
CA THR A 77 31.15 -15.09 0.67
C THR A 77 30.29 -15.76 -0.39
N ASN A 78 29.00 -15.93 -0.12
CA ASN A 78 28.12 -16.75 -0.97
C ASN A 78 27.22 -15.90 -1.88
N LEU A 79 26.90 -14.66 -1.50
CA LEU A 79 25.88 -13.81 -2.12
C LEU A 79 26.39 -12.36 -2.31
N PRO A 80 27.51 -12.14 -3.03
CA PRO A 80 28.18 -10.84 -3.11
C PRO A 80 27.35 -9.73 -3.76
N ASP A 81 26.30 -10.08 -4.50
CA ASP A 81 25.38 -9.13 -5.15
C ASP A 81 24.26 -8.63 -4.23
N TRP A 82 24.17 -9.15 -3.00
CA TRP A 82 23.28 -8.63 -1.98
C TRP A 82 23.93 -7.47 -1.24
N GLN A 83 23.24 -6.34 -1.18
CA GLN A 83 23.70 -5.17 -0.46
C GLN A 83 23.51 -5.39 1.04
N LEU A 84 24.59 -5.31 1.81
CA LEU A 84 24.56 -5.27 3.27
C LEU A 84 24.47 -3.81 3.76
N VAL A 85 23.50 -3.54 4.62
CA VAL A 85 23.30 -2.28 5.33
C VAL A 85 23.24 -2.56 6.83
N TRP A 86 23.99 -1.78 7.60
CA TRP A 86 23.92 -1.79 9.06
C TRP A 86 23.07 -0.64 9.55
N GLN A 87 22.20 -0.90 10.51
CA GLN A 87 21.60 0.14 11.32
C GLN A 87 21.97 -0.12 12.78
N ASN A 88 22.74 0.81 13.35
CA ASN A 88 23.29 0.67 14.70
C ASN A 88 22.65 1.72 15.60
N SER A 89 22.27 1.29 16.79
CA SER A 89 21.73 2.17 17.82
C SER A 89 22.17 1.74 19.21
N THR A 90 21.88 2.57 20.21
CA THR A 90 22.19 2.29 21.60
C THR A 90 20.99 2.65 22.46
N SER A 91 20.68 1.81 23.44
CA SER A 91 19.65 2.12 24.45
C SER A 91 20.08 1.63 25.81
N LYS A 92 19.59 2.31 26.85
CA LYS A 92 19.61 1.79 28.22
C LYS A 92 18.59 0.66 28.34
N THR A 93 18.88 -0.30 29.20
CA THR A 93 17.98 -1.41 29.51
C THR A 93 17.85 -1.56 31.02
N PRO A 94 16.72 -2.11 31.53
CA PRO A 94 16.55 -2.30 32.97
C PRO A 94 17.62 -3.19 33.61
N ALA A 95 18.24 -4.10 32.85
CA ALA A 95 19.29 -5.00 33.35
C ALA A 95 20.68 -4.34 33.43
N THR A 96 20.95 -3.30 32.64
CA THR A 96 22.27 -2.65 32.56
C THR A 96 22.34 -1.29 33.24
N GLY A 97 21.23 -0.77 33.75
CA GLY A 97 21.15 0.51 34.44
C GLY A 97 21.55 1.66 33.52
N ASP A 98 22.56 2.43 33.92
CA ASP A 98 23.03 3.58 33.13
C ASP A 98 23.97 3.22 31.98
N ARG A 99 24.34 1.95 31.81
CA ARG A 99 25.20 1.51 30.72
C ARG A 99 24.38 1.26 29.46
N ASP A 100 24.73 1.98 28.39
CA ASP A 100 24.16 1.76 27.06
C ASP A 100 24.52 0.38 26.53
N VAL A 101 23.51 -0.31 25.98
CA VAL A 101 23.66 -1.56 25.23
C VAL A 101 23.61 -1.24 23.74
N PRO A 102 24.57 -1.71 22.94
CA PRO A 102 24.51 -1.56 21.49
C PRO A 102 23.53 -2.57 20.89
N PHE A 103 22.70 -2.08 19.96
CA PHE A 103 21.78 -2.87 19.15
C PHE A 103 22.12 -2.64 17.68
N SER A 104 22.35 -3.73 16.94
CA SER A 104 22.77 -3.66 15.54
C SER A 104 21.87 -4.51 14.65
N ASN A 105 20.99 -3.84 13.91
CA ASN A 105 20.15 -4.47 12.90
C ASN A 105 20.95 -4.70 11.61
N LEU A 106 20.76 -5.86 11.00
CA LEU A 106 21.39 -6.26 9.74
C LEU A 106 20.35 -6.32 8.63
N ILE A 107 20.52 -5.50 7.61
CA ILE A 107 19.61 -5.43 6.46
C ILE A 107 20.35 -5.88 5.21
N PHE A 108 19.81 -6.89 4.52
CA PHE A 108 20.32 -7.41 3.27
C PHE A 108 19.31 -7.16 2.15
N ARG A 109 19.72 -6.47 1.08
CA ARG A 109 18.84 -6.11 -0.04
C ARG A 109 19.30 -6.75 -1.33
N ARG A 110 18.37 -7.31 -2.08
CA ARG A 110 18.57 -7.75 -3.45
C ARG A 110 17.56 -7.07 -4.35
N ASP A 111 18.03 -5.98 -4.94
CA ASP A 111 17.26 -5.17 -5.87
C ASP A 111 17.68 -5.46 -7.32
N PRO A 112 16.83 -5.15 -8.31
CA PRO A 112 17.22 -5.19 -9.72
C PRO A 112 18.45 -4.30 -9.95
N PRO A 113 19.51 -4.76 -10.65
CA PRO A 113 20.78 -4.04 -10.75
C PRO A 113 20.71 -2.61 -11.30
N GLU A 114 19.69 -2.29 -12.09
CA GLU A 114 19.52 -0.99 -12.75
C GLU A 114 18.48 -0.08 -12.07
N ALA A 115 17.82 -0.54 -11.00
CA ALA A 115 16.74 0.20 -10.37
C ALA A 115 17.27 1.35 -9.48
N PRO A 116 16.73 2.58 -9.57
CA PRO A 116 17.13 3.68 -8.72
C PRO A 116 16.78 3.45 -7.24
N ALA A 117 17.60 4.01 -6.35
CA ALA A 117 17.30 4.02 -4.92
C ALA A 117 16.00 4.80 -4.63
N GLY A 118 15.07 4.18 -3.92
CA GLY A 118 13.74 4.73 -3.64
C GLY A 118 12.65 4.34 -4.64
N ASP A 119 12.99 3.62 -5.71
CA ASP A 119 12.01 3.20 -6.74
C ASP A 119 11.71 1.69 -6.71
N VAL A 120 12.30 0.97 -5.76
CA VAL A 120 12.15 -0.47 -5.62
C VAL A 120 11.21 -0.80 -4.48
N SER A 121 10.12 -1.50 -4.81
CA SER A 121 9.21 -2.16 -3.88
C SER A 121 9.89 -3.41 -3.33
N ARG A 122 9.85 -3.68 -2.02
CA ARG A 122 10.57 -4.82 -1.43
C ARG A 122 9.64 -5.74 -0.65
N LEU A 123 9.66 -7.03 -0.98
CA LEU A 123 9.19 -8.05 -0.06
C LEU A 123 10.20 -8.12 1.09
N THR A 124 9.76 -7.82 2.31
CA THR A 124 10.65 -7.73 3.47
C THR A 124 10.42 -8.92 4.39
N LEU A 125 11.39 -9.84 4.41
CA LEU A 125 11.39 -11.03 5.26
C LEU A 125 12.21 -10.74 6.54
N VAL A 126 11.64 -11.03 7.70
CA VAL A 126 12.17 -10.54 8.98
C VAL A 126 12.21 -11.65 10.02
N ALA A 127 13.25 -11.64 10.84
CA ALA A 127 13.36 -12.38 12.09
C ALA A 127 14.27 -11.59 13.04
N HIS A 128 14.13 -11.78 14.36
CA HIS A 128 15.12 -11.30 15.31
C HIS A 128 16.23 -12.34 15.49
N TYR A 129 17.47 -11.89 15.73
CA TYR A 129 18.61 -12.80 15.91
C TYR A 129 19.18 -12.78 17.31
N ASP A 130 18.78 -11.85 18.18
CA ASP A 130 19.19 -11.91 19.58
C ASP A 130 18.57 -13.13 20.28
N SER A 131 19.04 -13.40 21.50
CA SER A 131 18.43 -14.40 22.38
C SER A 131 18.21 -13.77 23.74
N LYS A 132 17.16 -14.23 24.44
CA LYS A 132 16.83 -13.74 25.77
C LYS A 132 17.99 -13.81 26.76
N LEU A 133 18.10 -12.80 27.63
CA LEU A 133 19.11 -12.76 28.69
C LEU A 133 18.89 -13.82 29.78
N THR A 134 17.62 -14.05 30.13
CA THR A 134 17.22 -15.01 31.17
C THR A 134 16.22 -16.03 30.61
N PRO A 135 16.42 -17.34 30.82
CA PRO A 135 17.43 -17.95 31.69
C PRO A 135 18.87 -17.85 31.16
N THR A 136 19.86 -17.81 32.05
CA THR A 136 21.26 -17.63 31.64
C THR A 136 21.75 -18.82 30.81
N GLY A 137 22.30 -18.54 29.64
CA GLY A 137 22.71 -19.57 28.68
C GLY A 137 21.59 -20.05 27.75
N PHE A 138 20.41 -19.39 27.78
CA PHE A 138 19.34 -19.61 26.82
C PHE A 138 19.83 -19.40 25.38
N ILE A 139 19.54 -20.37 24.52
CA ILE A 139 19.91 -20.33 23.11
C ILE A 139 18.78 -19.72 22.29
N GLY A 140 17.53 -20.10 22.53
CA GLY A 140 16.40 -19.68 21.69
C GLY A 140 16.54 -20.27 20.28
N ALA A 141 16.43 -21.60 20.16
CA ALA A 141 16.56 -22.28 18.89
C ALA A 141 15.36 -22.00 17.96
N THR A 142 14.13 -22.03 18.50
CA THR A 142 12.92 -21.56 17.83
C THR A 142 12.82 -20.03 17.81
N ASP A 143 13.54 -19.37 18.72
CA ASP A 143 13.37 -17.99 19.18
C ASP A 143 14.67 -17.16 19.07
N SER A 144 15.12 -16.70 17.90
CA SER A 144 14.66 -17.05 16.55
C SER A 144 15.82 -17.55 15.67
N ALA A 145 16.64 -18.48 16.19
CA ALA A 145 17.78 -19.05 15.43
C ALA A 145 17.34 -19.80 14.16
N ALA A 146 16.31 -20.65 14.28
CA ALA A 146 15.74 -21.38 13.15
C ALA A 146 15.13 -20.44 12.10
N PRO A 147 14.26 -19.46 12.46
CA PRO A 147 13.86 -18.39 11.55
C PRO A 147 15.02 -17.67 10.84
N CYS A 148 16.08 -17.28 11.57
CA CYS A 148 17.27 -16.67 10.96
C CYS A 148 17.90 -17.58 9.89
N ALA A 149 18.10 -18.87 10.19
CA ALA A 149 18.65 -19.84 9.24
C ALA A 149 17.74 -20.05 8.02
N MET A 150 16.41 -20.03 8.21
CA MET A 150 15.42 -20.06 7.11
C MET A 150 15.62 -18.88 6.16
N LEU A 151 15.80 -17.66 6.67
CA LEU A 151 16.00 -16.48 5.84
C LEU A 151 17.33 -16.51 5.06
N LEU A 152 18.41 -17.03 5.65
CA LEU A 152 19.67 -17.27 4.93
C LEU A 152 19.48 -18.27 3.78
N HIS A 153 18.72 -19.34 4.02
CA HIS A 153 18.39 -20.33 2.99
C HIS A 153 17.55 -19.75 1.86
N VAL A 154 16.55 -18.91 2.18
CA VAL A 154 15.74 -18.20 1.19
C VAL A 154 16.64 -17.34 0.31
N ALA A 155 17.53 -16.52 0.90
CA ALA A 155 18.46 -15.69 0.13
C ALA A 155 19.32 -16.53 -0.84
N LYS A 156 19.90 -17.63 -0.33
CA LYS A 156 20.70 -18.57 -1.13
C LYS A 156 19.92 -19.19 -2.28
N SER A 157 18.66 -19.53 -2.04
CA SER A 157 17.81 -20.24 -3.00
C SER A 157 17.28 -19.33 -4.10
N LEU A 158 17.02 -18.05 -3.79
CA LEU A 158 16.49 -17.09 -4.74
C LEU A 158 17.55 -16.43 -5.61
N ASP A 159 18.80 -16.28 -5.14
CA ASP A 159 19.81 -15.46 -5.81
C ASP A 159 20.05 -15.85 -7.27
N GLY A 160 20.19 -17.16 -7.54
CA GLY A 160 20.38 -17.66 -8.91
C GLY A 160 19.19 -17.38 -9.82
N ALA A 161 17.97 -17.55 -9.30
CA ALA A 161 16.73 -17.33 -10.05
C ALA A 161 16.49 -15.84 -10.32
N LEU A 162 16.73 -14.97 -9.33
CA LEU A 162 16.66 -13.51 -9.48
C LEU A 162 17.68 -13.01 -10.52
N LYS A 163 18.91 -13.53 -10.48
CA LYS A 163 19.92 -13.24 -11.52
C LYS A 163 19.45 -13.67 -12.91
N ALA A 164 18.86 -14.86 -13.02
CA ALA A 164 18.34 -15.35 -14.29
C ALA A 164 17.18 -14.49 -14.81
N LYS A 165 16.22 -14.11 -13.95
CA LYS A 165 15.10 -13.22 -14.29
C LYS A 165 15.60 -11.88 -14.83
N TRP A 166 16.46 -11.21 -14.08
CA TRP A 166 16.96 -9.88 -14.48
C TRP A 166 17.91 -9.93 -15.68
N ALA A 167 18.70 -11.00 -15.84
CA ALA A 167 19.52 -11.18 -17.04
C ALA A 167 18.69 -11.46 -18.31
N ALA A 168 17.53 -12.11 -18.16
CA ALA A 168 16.60 -12.37 -19.26
C ALA A 168 15.79 -11.12 -19.68
N GLY A 169 15.97 -9.99 -19.00
CA GLY A 169 15.13 -8.80 -19.20
C GLY A 169 13.71 -8.98 -18.66
N GLY A 170 13.52 -9.87 -17.68
CA GLY A 170 12.22 -10.25 -17.11
C GLY A 170 11.52 -9.18 -16.28
N ASP A 171 12.16 -8.04 -16.05
CA ASP A 171 11.48 -6.76 -15.76
C ASP A 171 11.65 -5.90 -17.01
N SER A 172 11.00 -6.29 -18.11
CA SER A 172 10.89 -5.39 -19.26
C SER A 172 10.11 -4.18 -18.77
N LEU A 173 10.83 -3.06 -18.64
CA LEU A 173 10.36 -1.70 -18.35
C LEU A 173 9.32 -1.21 -19.37
N ASP A 174 8.23 -1.93 -19.56
CA ASP A 174 6.96 -1.37 -19.99
C ASP A 174 6.47 -0.59 -18.77
N GLY A 175 6.51 0.75 -18.86
CA GLY A 175 6.39 1.70 -17.73
C GLY A 175 5.06 1.72 -16.96
N LEU A 176 4.60 0.57 -16.51
CA LEU A 176 3.39 0.29 -15.75
C LEU A 176 3.65 -0.58 -14.51
N GLU A 177 4.76 -1.35 -14.45
CA GLU A 177 5.11 -2.18 -13.29
C GLU A 177 6.30 -1.58 -12.50
N SER A 178 6.17 -1.51 -11.17
CA SER A 178 7.20 -1.02 -10.26
C SER A 178 8.35 -2.03 -10.16
N ALA A 179 9.59 -1.57 -10.08
CA ALA A 179 10.74 -2.45 -9.84
C ALA A 179 10.57 -3.18 -8.50
N GLU A 180 10.72 -4.50 -8.48
CA GLU A 180 10.54 -5.32 -7.28
C GLU A 180 11.87 -5.93 -6.82
N GLY A 181 12.10 -5.94 -5.51
CA GLY A 181 13.26 -6.53 -4.87
C GLY A 181 12.90 -7.35 -3.63
N VAL A 182 13.89 -8.02 -3.05
CA VAL A 182 13.76 -8.73 -1.78
C VAL A 182 14.65 -8.08 -0.74
N GLN A 183 14.13 -7.94 0.47
CA GLN A 183 14.86 -7.46 1.64
C GLN A 183 14.78 -8.51 2.75
N ILE A 184 15.90 -8.78 3.40
CA ILE A 184 15.96 -9.55 4.64
C ILE A 184 16.42 -8.61 5.76
N ILE A 185 15.69 -8.59 6.87
CA ILE A 185 16.07 -7.85 8.08
C ILE A 185 16.27 -8.86 9.21
N LEU A 186 17.46 -8.85 9.81
CA LEU A 186 17.75 -9.55 11.05
C LEU A 186 17.85 -8.52 12.17
N LEU A 187 16.82 -8.47 13.01
CA LEU A 187 16.65 -7.48 14.07
C LEU A 187 17.39 -7.87 15.36
N ASP A 188 17.91 -6.88 16.08
CA ASP A 188 18.57 -7.07 17.38
C ASP A 188 17.72 -6.49 18.50
N GLY A 189 17.75 -7.13 19.67
CA GLY A 189 17.05 -6.67 20.86
C GLY A 189 15.54 -6.69 20.71
N GLU A 190 14.96 -7.72 20.11
CA GLU A 190 13.52 -7.98 20.22
C GLU A 190 13.16 -8.20 21.70
N GLU A 191 14.01 -8.95 22.39
CA GLU A 191 13.72 -9.48 23.71
C GLU A 191 13.78 -8.42 24.81
N ALA A 192 12.87 -8.59 25.77
CA ALA A 192 12.96 -7.87 27.03
C ALA A 192 14.17 -8.35 27.84
N PHE A 193 14.94 -7.40 28.39
CA PHE A 193 16.08 -7.71 29.28
C PHE A 193 15.62 -8.16 30.66
N VAL A 194 14.49 -7.63 31.15
CA VAL A 194 13.90 -7.99 32.44
C VAL A 194 12.43 -8.35 32.29
N ASN A 195 11.60 -7.38 31.92
CA ASN A 195 10.15 -7.56 31.83
C ASN A 195 9.65 -6.89 30.55
N TRP A 196 8.85 -7.63 29.79
CA TRP A 196 8.26 -7.13 28.57
C TRP A 196 7.38 -5.91 28.84
N THR A 197 7.81 -4.75 28.34
CA THR A 197 7.11 -3.45 28.43
C THR A 197 7.36 -2.66 27.14
N ASP A 198 6.65 -1.54 26.94
CA ASP A 198 6.85 -0.68 25.76
C ASP A 198 8.29 -0.14 25.64
N ASP A 199 9.01 0.00 26.76
CA ASP A 199 10.39 0.48 26.80
C ASP A 199 11.44 -0.66 26.85
N ASP A 200 11.10 -1.79 27.48
CA ASP A 200 11.95 -2.99 27.60
C ASP A 200 11.47 -4.12 26.67
N SER A 201 11.49 -3.84 25.37
CA SER A 201 11.30 -4.79 24.26
C SER A 201 11.54 -4.08 22.93
N LEU A 202 11.67 -4.82 21.84
CA LEU A 202 11.64 -4.30 20.45
C LEU A 202 12.65 -3.18 20.18
N TYR A 203 13.81 -3.20 20.83
CA TYR A 203 14.81 -2.13 20.79
C TYR A 203 15.25 -1.84 19.35
N GLY A 204 15.67 -2.88 18.62
CA GLY A 204 16.09 -2.77 17.22
C GLY A 204 14.95 -2.35 16.31
N ALA A 205 13.78 -2.99 16.42
CA ALA A 205 12.62 -2.67 15.57
C ALA A 205 12.12 -1.23 15.78
N ARG A 206 11.99 -0.76 17.04
CA ARG A 206 11.57 0.61 17.35
C ARG A 206 12.55 1.64 16.78
N SER A 207 13.84 1.39 16.98
CA SER A 207 14.92 2.23 16.47
C SER A 207 14.92 2.31 14.95
N LEU A 208 14.87 1.16 14.27
CA LEU A 208 14.88 1.07 12.80
C LEU A 208 13.64 1.72 12.18
N ALA A 209 12.45 1.44 12.71
CA ALA A 209 11.21 2.00 12.19
C ALA A 209 11.16 3.53 12.36
N ALA A 210 11.66 4.06 13.48
CA ALA A 210 11.76 5.50 13.70
C ALA A 210 12.80 6.17 12.77
N GLU A 211 13.95 5.53 12.55
CA GLU A 211 14.97 6.02 11.63
C GLU A 211 14.45 6.05 10.18
N TRP A 212 13.79 4.98 9.74
CA TRP A 212 13.26 4.90 8.38
C TRP A 212 12.07 5.83 8.15
N GLU A 213 11.28 6.18 9.17
CA GLU A 213 10.27 7.23 9.07
C GLU A 213 10.88 8.62 8.84
N ALA A 214 12.05 8.87 9.43
CA ALA A 214 12.77 10.14 9.30
C ALA A 214 13.64 10.22 8.03
N GLN A 215 13.98 9.08 7.42
CA GLN A 215 14.82 9.00 6.24
C GLN A 215 14.00 9.16 4.95
N TYR A 216 14.29 10.20 4.18
CA TYR A 216 13.65 10.46 2.89
C TYR A 216 14.50 9.97 1.72
N HIS A 217 13.84 9.33 0.75
CA HIS A 217 14.37 9.15 -0.60
C HIS A 217 14.35 10.49 -1.36
N PRO A 218 15.11 10.62 -2.47
CA PRO A 218 15.05 11.79 -3.35
C PRO A 218 13.61 12.14 -3.74
N SER A 219 13.32 13.43 -3.95
CA SER A 219 11.95 13.92 -4.15
C SER A 219 11.22 13.36 -5.37
N MET A 220 11.94 12.73 -6.31
CA MET A 220 11.41 12.12 -7.52
C MET A 220 11.22 10.60 -7.39
N SER A 221 11.56 10.01 -6.25
CA SER A 221 11.44 8.57 -6.02
C SER A 221 9.99 8.13 -5.87
N THR A 222 9.68 6.89 -6.28
CA THR A 222 8.35 6.29 -6.14
C THR A 222 7.94 6.17 -4.68
N TYR A 223 8.85 5.70 -3.83
CA TYR A 223 8.65 5.54 -2.40
C TYR A 223 9.31 6.70 -1.65
N ARG A 224 8.56 7.35 -0.77
CA ARG A 224 9.03 8.56 -0.07
C ARG A 224 10.06 8.24 1.02
N THR A 225 9.89 7.13 1.72
CA THR A 225 10.77 6.64 2.78
C THR A 225 11.07 5.15 2.58
N PRO A 226 12.11 4.60 3.25
CA PRO A 226 12.32 3.15 3.25
C PRO A 226 11.11 2.35 3.77
N LEU A 227 10.31 2.90 4.70
CA LEU A 227 9.07 2.26 5.17
C LEU A 227 8.06 2.10 4.03
N ASP A 228 7.89 3.15 3.22
CA ASP A 228 6.95 3.13 2.09
C ASP A 228 7.35 2.09 1.03
N SER A 229 8.64 1.74 0.96
CA SER A 229 9.15 0.72 0.04
C SER A 229 8.89 -0.72 0.49
N ILE A 230 8.36 -0.93 1.71
CA ILE A 230 8.01 -2.27 2.20
C ILE A 230 6.64 -2.66 1.64
N SER A 231 6.64 -3.60 0.69
CA SER A 231 5.41 -4.11 0.08
C SER A 231 4.62 -5.06 0.99
N LEU A 232 5.34 -5.89 1.74
CA LEU A 232 4.82 -6.78 2.76
C LEU A 232 5.94 -7.09 3.75
N PHE A 233 5.65 -6.98 5.04
CA PHE A 233 6.55 -7.32 6.13
C PHE A 233 6.19 -8.71 6.66
N VAL A 234 6.97 -9.71 6.27
CA VAL A 234 6.77 -11.12 6.65
C VAL A 234 7.69 -11.44 7.82
N LEU A 235 7.13 -11.47 9.03
CA LEU A 235 7.88 -11.73 10.27
C LEU A 235 7.78 -13.20 10.64
N LEU A 236 8.91 -13.90 10.71
CA LEU A 236 9.02 -15.27 11.16
C LEU A 236 9.50 -15.28 12.60
N ASP A 237 8.72 -15.91 13.48
CA ASP A 237 9.05 -16.03 14.89
C ASP A 237 8.52 -17.34 15.50
N LEU A 238 9.23 -17.86 16.49
CA LEU A 238 8.93 -19.10 17.23
C LEU A 238 8.68 -20.32 16.34
N LEU A 239 9.43 -20.45 15.23
CA LEU A 239 9.31 -21.57 14.29
C LEU A 239 10.38 -22.63 14.54
N GLY A 240 9.95 -23.86 14.78
CA GLY A 240 10.86 -25.01 14.76
C GLY A 240 10.37 -26.27 15.45
N THR A 241 9.31 -26.20 16.25
CA THR A 241 8.66 -27.40 16.80
C THR A 241 7.68 -28.04 15.83
N ALA A 242 7.41 -29.34 16.02
CA ALA A 242 6.43 -30.07 15.21
C ALA A 242 4.99 -29.53 15.38
N ASN A 243 4.20 -29.63 14.30
CA ASN A 243 2.77 -29.24 14.25
C ASN A 243 2.48 -27.78 14.66
N PRO A 244 3.21 -26.77 14.15
CA PRO A 244 2.90 -25.38 14.44
C PRO A 244 1.54 -25.01 13.84
N ARG A 245 0.81 -24.14 14.54
CA ARG A 245 -0.49 -23.62 14.09
C ARG A 245 -0.42 -22.09 13.96
N ILE A 246 -0.23 -21.61 12.74
CA ILE A 246 -0.11 -20.19 12.41
C ILE A 246 -1.49 -19.63 12.00
N PRO A 247 -2.16 -18.81 12.83
CA PRO A 247 -3.41 -18.17 12.45
C PRO A 247 -3.20 -17.05 11.43
N SER A 248 -4.29 -16.64 10.77
CA SER A 248 -4.27 -15.39 10.03
C SER A 248 -4.62 -14.23 10.97
N TYR A 249 -3.62 -13.44 11.35
CA TYR A 249 -3.77 -12.37 12.35
C TYR A 249 -4.45 -11.11 11.81
N PHE A 250 -4.08 -10.67 10.60
CA PHE A 250 -4.50 -9.37 10.06
C PHE A 250 -5.40 -9.53 8.84
N LEU A 251 -6.47 -8.73 8.81
CA LEU A 251 -7.41 -8.73 7.70
C LEU A 251 -6.79 -8.16 6.42
N THR A 252 -5.95 -7.12 6.53
CA THR A 252 -5.36 -6.43 5.36
C THR A 252 -4.44 -7.34 4.55
N THR A 253 -3.77 -8.29 5.20
CA THR A 253 -2.82 -9.23 4.59
C THR A 253 -3.35 -10.68 4.55
N HIS A 254 -4.63 -10.90 4.84
CA HIS A 254 -5.22 -12.24 4.79
C HIS A 254 -5.12 -12.90 3.41
N TRP A 255 -5.11 -12.10 2.35
CA TRP A 255 -4.88 -12.58 0.98
C TRP A 255 -3.47 -13.19 0.82
N ALA A 256 -2.44 -12.61 1.42
CA ALA A 256 -1.08 -13.14 1.39
C ALA A 256 -0.98 -14.43 2.21
N TYR A 257 -1.66 -14.48 3.36
CA TYR A 257 -1.82 -15.70 4.16
C TYR A 257 -2.47 -16.84 3.33
N LYS A 258 -3.54 -16.54 2.59
CA LYS A 258 -4.21 -17.52 1.70
C LYS A 258 -3.27 -18.05 0.62
N ASN A 259 -2.44 -17.20 0.04
CA ASN A 259 -1.46 -17.59 -0.97
C ASN A 259 -0.43 -18.55 -0.37
N MET A 260 0.15 -18.21 0.79
CA MET A 260 1.10 -19.07 1.49
C MET A 260 0.46 -20.42 1.91
N ALA A 261 -0.80 -20.40 2.37
CA ALA A 261 -1.54 -21.63 2.71
C ALA A 261 -1.82 -22.51 1.49
N THR A 262 -2.09 -21.89 0.34
CA THR A 262 -2.28 -22.58 -0.94
C THR A 262 -0.97 -23.24 -1.40
N LEU A 263 0.16 -22.56 -1.25
CA LEU A 263 1.49 -23.11 -1.50
C LEU A 263 1.78 -24.31 -0.59
N GLU A 264 1.55 -24.19 0.72
CA GLU A 264 1.71 -25.32 1.64
C GLU A 264 0.92 -26.53 1.17
N LYS A 265 -0.38 -26.34 0.88
CA LYS A 265 -1.26 -27.40 0.40
C LYS A 265 -0.73 -28.07 -0.86
N ARG A 266 -0.37 -27.28 -1.88
CA ARG A 266 0.16 -27.79 -3.16
C ARG A 266 1.47 -28.56 -2.94
N MET A 267 2.39 -28.04 -2.13
CA MET A 267 3.68 -28.68 -1.84
C MET A 267 3.50 -30.00 -1.07
N ARG A 268 2.51 -30.09 -0.17
CA ARG A 268 2.15 -31.36 0.47
C ARG A 268 1.56 -32.36 -0.53
N GLU A 269 0.66 -31.93 -1.40
CA GLU A 269 0.08 -32.77 -2.46
C GLU A 269 1.13 -33.30 -3.44
N LEU A 270 2.15 -32.50 -3.77
CA LEU A 270 3.28 -32.89 -4.60
C LEU A 270 4.28 -33.83 -3.88
N GLY A 271 4.14 -34.00 -2.56
CA GLY A 271 5.04 -34.82 -1.74
C GLY A 271 6.44 -34.22 -1.61
N VAL A 272 6.57 -32.88 -1.67
CA VAL A 272 7.87 -32.20 -1.58
C VAL A 272 8.18 -31.66 -0.18
N LEU A 273 7.27 -31.81 0.78
CA LEU A 273 7.47 -31.49 2.20
C LEU A 273 7.72 -32.78 3.01
N GLU A 274 8.62 -32.71 3.99
CA GLU A 274 9.12 -33.83 4.81
C GLU A 274 8.19 -34.14 6.00
N SER A 275 7.69 -33.11 6.68
CA SER A 275 6.83 -33.23 7.86
C SER A 275 5.43 -33.76 7.49
N ARG A 276 4.81 -34.44 8.46
CA ARG A 276 3.43 -34.95 8.35
C ARG A 276 2.59 -34.46 9.53
N PRO A 277 2.22 -33.17 9.53
CA PRO A 277 1.50 -32.62 10.67
C PRO A 277 0.05 -33.09 10.69
N THR A 278 -0.53 -33.07 11.89
CA THR A 278 -1.94 -33.43 12.13
C THR A 278 -2.93 -32.45 11.49
N SER A 279 -2.53 -31.19 11.33
CA SER A 279 -3.23 -30.16 10.56
C SER A 279 -2.21 -29.37 9.73
N PRO A 280 -2.63 -28.71 8.62
CA PRO A 280 -1.77 -27.76 7.93
C PRO A 280 -1.20 -26.70 8.89
N PHE A 281 0.01 -26.24 8.62
CA PHE A 281 0.67 -25.17 9.38
C PHE A 281 -0.12 -23.86 9.29
N LEU A 282 -0.76 -23.62 8.15
CA LEU A 282 -1.61 -22.46 7.86
C LEU A 282 -3.09 -22.89 7.72
N PRO A 283 -3.81 -23.18 8.81
CA PRO A 283 -5.12 -23.81 8.77
C PRO A 283 -6.31 -22.86 8.52
N GLU A 284 -6.10 -21.55 8.41
CA GLU A 284 -7.17 -20.56 8.34
C GLU A 284 -7.36 -19.89 6.95
N PRO A 285 -7.19 -20.56 5.78
CA PRO A 285 -7.35 -19.89 4.49
C PRO A 285 -8.80 -19.45 4.23
N GLU A 286 -9.81 -20.05 4.88
CA GLU A 286 -11.22 -19.70 4.68
C GLU A 286 -11.78 -18.80 5.79
N LYS A 287 -10.91 -18.08 6.51
CA LYS A 287 -11.32 -17.19 7.61
C LYS A 287 -12.19 -16.04 7.08
N GLN A 288 -13.40 -15.93 7.62
CA GLN A 288 -14.37 -14.90 7.24
C GLN A 288 -14.08 -13.57 7.94
N LEU A 289 -14.56 -12.46 7.34
CA LEU A 289 -14.41 -11.10 7.87
C LEU A 289 -14.83 -10.96 9.35
N SER A 290 -15.91 -11.65 9.75
CA SER A 290 -16.42 -11.61 11.13
C SER A 290 -15.56 -12.37 12.15
N GLN A 291 -14.60 -13.18 11.70
CA GLN A 291 -13.70 -13.97 12.56
C GLN A 291 -12.37 -13.24 12.83
N PHE A 292 -12.11 -12.11 12.16
CA PHE A 292 -11.01 -11.22 12.52
C PHE A 292 -11.44 -10.38 13.71
N THR A 293 -10.73 -10.54 14.83
CA THR A 293 -10.86 -9.67 15.99
C THR A 293 -9.99 -8.44 15.80
N SER A 294 -10.39 -7.29 16.36
CA SER A 294 -9.66 -6.01 16.25
C SER A 294 -8.27 -6.02 16.92
N TRP A 295 -7.83 -7.15 17.46
CA TRP A 295 -6.60 -7.32 18.22
C TRP A 295 -6.05 -8.73 17.97
N SER A 296 -4.85 -8.84 17.41
CA SER A 296 -4.07 -10.10 17.34
C SER A 296 -3.30 -10.37 18.63
N GLY A 297 -2.99 -9.31 19.40
CA GLY A 297 -2.51 -9.35 20.78
C GLY A 297 -1.11 -9.87 21.05
N ILE A 298 -0.38 -10.31 20.03
CA ILE A 298 1.02 -10.67 20.14
C ILE A 298 1.85 -9.41 19.84
N GLN A 299 2.60 -8.93 20.83
CA GLN A 299 3.61 -7.90 20.60
C GLN A 299 4.89 -8.57 20.14
N ASP A 300 5.48 -8.02 19.08
CA ASP A 300 6.68 -8.55 18.40
C ASP A 300 7.19 -7.42 17.47
N ASP A 301 8.31 -7.62 16.81
CA ASP A 301 9.06 -6.67 15.98
C ASP A 301 8.27 -5.99 14.86
N HIS A 302 7.13 -6.55 14.46
CA HIS A 302 6.23 -5.93 13.49
C HIS A 302 5.52 -4.69 14.05
N VAL A 303 5.37 -4.56 15.37
CA VAL A 303 4.54 -3.51 16.01
C VAL A 303 4.98 -2.09 15.61
N PRO A 304 6.28 -1.72 15.67
CA PRO A 304 6.73 -0.37 15.28
C PRO A 304 6.51 -0.03 13.81
N PHE A 305 6.54 -1.03 12.92
CA PHE A 305 6.30 -0.88 11.48
C PHE A 305 4.80 -0.80 11.19
N MET A 306 4.00 -1.66 11.81
CA MET A 306 2.53 -1.68 11.69
C MET A 306 1.92 -0.35 12.15
N ARG A 307 2.41 0.22 13.26
CA ARG A 307 1.98 1.54 13.76
C ARG A 307 2.24 2.67 12.75
N ARG A 308 3.14 2.46 11.78
CA ARG A 308 3.49 3.40 10.71
C ARG A 308 2.84 3.06 9.36
N GLY A 309 1.91 2.10 9.34
CA GLY A 309 1.12 1.77 8.15
C GLY A 309 1.70 0.68 7.25
N VAL A 310 2.73 -0.04 7.70
CA VAL A 310 3.29 -1.18 6.95
C VAL A 310 2.37 -2.41 7.08
N ASP A 311 2.08 -3.06 5.96
CA ASP A 311 1.30 -4.31 5.92
C ASP A 311 2.11 -5.50 6.46
N ILE A 312 1.54 -6.24 7.41
CA ILE A 312 2.22 -7.31 8.15
C ILE A 312 1.64 -8.69 7.83
N LEU A 313 2.48 -9.66 7.49
CA LEU A 313 2.18 -11.09 7.58
C LEU A 313 3.00 -11.70 8.72
N HIS A 314 2.35 -11.89 9.87
CA HIS A 314 3.01 -12.42 11.07
C HIS A 314 2.92 -13.95 11.11
N VAL A 315 4.06 -14.60 10.88
CA VAL A 315 4.22 -16.06 10.84
C VAL A 315 4.74 -16.53 12.20
N ILE A 316 3.87 -16.44 13.21
CA ILE A 316 4.10 -16.93 14.58
C ILE A 316 2.96 -17.87 15.01
N PRO A 317 3.25 -19.01 15.67
CA PRO A 317 2.21 -19.89 16.17
C PRO A 317 1.37 -19.23 17.27
N SER A 318 0.06 -19.50 17.29
CA SER A 318 -0.83 -18.99 18.35
C SER A 318 -0.72 -19.72 19.68
N GLN A 319 -0.27 -20.97 19.62
CA GLN A 319 0.17 -21.73 20.79
C GLN A 319 1.68 -21.78 20.68
N PHE A 320 2.36 -21.00 21.51
CA PHE A 320 3.82 -20.96 21.49
C PHE A 320 4.41 -22.33 21.78
N PRO A 321 5.61 -22.63 21.24
CA PRO A 321 6.33 -23.85 21.53
C PRO A 321 6.35 -24.15 23.04
N GLY A 322 6.18 -25.41 23.43
CA GLY A 322 6.24 -25.81 24.85
C GLY A 322 7.59 -25.50 25.53
N VAL A 323 8.62 -25.23 24.72
CA VAL A 323 9.97 -24.84 25.10
C VAL A 323 10.19 -23.33 25.19
N TRP A 324 9.23 -22.50 24.76
CA TRP A 324 9.36 -21.04 24.69
C TRP A 324 9.84 -20.43 26.03
N HIS A 325 10.90 -19.62 25.97
CA HIS A 325 11.62 -19.02 27.11
C HIS A 325 12.14 -20.03 28.16
N ARG A 326 12.39 -21.29 27.79
CA ARG A 326 12.98 -22.31 28.66
C ARG A 326 14.30 -22.81 28.10
N MET A 327 15.14 -23.40 28.95
CA MET A 327 16.46 -23.89 28.54
C MET A 327 16.38 -24.99 27.46
N GLU A 328 15.25 -25.69 27.38
CA GLU A 328 14.97 -26.70 26.36
C GLU A 328 14.70 -26.11 24.97
N ASP A 329 14.65 -24.79 24.80
CA ASP A 329 14.65 -24.17 23.46
C ASP A 329 16.07 -24.16 22.88
N ASP A 330 16.57 -25.36 22.61
CA ASP A 330 17.87 -25.68 22.05
C ASP A 330 17.75 -26.42 20.71
N GLY A 331 18.89 -26.71 20.07
CA GLY A 331 18.90 -27.39 18.77
C GLY A 331 18.30 -28.81 18.80
N GLU A 332 18.39 -29.52 19.94
CA GLU A 332 17.93 -30.91 20.05
C GLU A 332 16.39 -31.02 20.04
N HIS A 333 15.70 -29.94 20.42
CA HIS A 333 14.24 -29.89 20.48
C HIS A 333 13.59 -29.34 19.19
N LEU A 334 14.40 -29.01 18.17
CA LEU A 334 13.90 -28.66 16.86
C LEU A 334 13.39 -29.90 16.11
N ASP A 335 12.19 -29.81 15.52
CA ASP A 335 11.73 -30.76 14.53
C ASP A 335 12.29 -30.37 13.15
N LEU A 336 13.48 -30.89 12.83
CA LEU A 336 14.18 -30.55 11.59
C LEU A 336 13.35 -30.74 10.31
N PRO A 337 12.48 -31.77 10.16
CA PRO A 337 11.56 -31.86 9.03
C PRO A 337 10.64 -30.62 8.93
N THR A 338 10.06 -30.16 10.03
CA THR A 338 9.24 -28.94 10.07
C THR A 338 10.06 -27.69 9.77
N VAL A 339 11.29 -27.58 10.31
CA VAL A 339 12.19 -26.44 10.04
C VAL A 339 12.53 -26.36 8.54
N ARG A 340 12.88 -27.48 7.92
CA ARG A 340 13.17 -27.54 6.47
C ARG A 340 11.94 -27.23 5.63
N ASP A 341 10.77 -27.72 6.03
CA ASP A 341 9.52 -27.43 5.32
C ASP A 341 9.16 -25.95 5.35
N TRP A 342 9.32 -25.28 6.49
CA TRP A 342 9.14 -23.83 6.58
C TRP A 342 10.09 -23.08 5.66
N ALA A 343 11.37 -23.43 5.64
CA ALA A 343 12.32 -22.83 4.71
C ALA A 343 11.88 -22.98 3.25
N LYS A 344 11.33 -24.15 2.87
CA LYS A 344 10.80 -24.39 1.52
C LYS A 344 9.53 -23.59 1.23
N ILE A 345 8.58 -23.53 2.17
CA ILE A 345 7.33 -22.77 2.01
C ILE A 345 7.63 -21.27 1.87
N VAL A 346 8.50 -20.72 2.70
CA VAL A 346 8.88 -19.30 2.65
C VAL A 346 9.67 -19.00 1.36
N THR A 347 10.53 -19.91 0.92
CA THR A 347 11.22 -19.79 -0.38
C THR A 347 10.21 -19.82 -1.54
N ALA A 348 9.21 -20.71 -1.50
CA ALA A 348 8.15 -20.77 -2.51
C ALA A 348 7.34 -19.48 -2.56
N PHE A 349 6.96 -18.96 -1.39
CA PHE A 349 6.20 -17.73 -1.25
C PHE A 349 6.96 -16.53 -1.79
N ALA A 350 8.23 -16.39 -1.44
CA ALA A 350 9.07 -15.33 -1.96
C ALA A 350 9.35 -15.48 -3.46
N ALA A 351 9.47 -16.72 -3.98
CA ALA A 351 9.64 -16.97 -5.40
C ALA A 351 8.37 -16.67 -6.22
N GLU A 352 7.16 -16.99 -5.71
CA GLU A 352 5.91 -16.54 -6.32
C GLU A 352 5.78 -15.03 -6.29
N TRP A 353 6.12 -14.39 -5.16
CA TRP A 353 6.09 -12.93 -5.02
C TRP A 353 6.97 -12.23 -6.05
N MET A 354 8.17 -12.76 -6.28
CA MET A 354 9.15 -12.19 -7.20
C MET A 354 8.94 -12.61 -8.67
N ASP A 355 7.84 -13.30 -8.98
CA ASP A 355 7.53 -13.87 -10.30
C ASP A 355 8.71 -14.66 -10.90
N LEU A 356 9.20 -15.66 -10.15
CA LEU A 356 10.35 -16.48 -10.55
C LEU A 356 9.95 -17.74 -11.32
N LYS A 357 8.75 -17.75 -11.91
CA LYS A 357 8.26 -18.88 -12.69
C LYS A 357 9.21 -19.23 -13.83
N GLY A 358 9.60 -20.49 -13.94
CA GLY A 358 10.55 -20.97 -14.95
C GLY A 358 12.00 -20.48 -14.77
N HIS A 359 12.30 -19.69 -13.73
CA HIS A 359 13.64 -19.26 -13.37
C HIS A 359 14.22 -20.06 -12.20
N MET A 360 13.41 -20.90 -11.55
CA MET A 360 13.87 -21.81 -10.50
C MET A 360 14.83 -22.89 -11.06
N PRO A 361 15.83 -23.33 -10.27
CA PRO A 361 16.88 -24.22 -10.76
C PRO A 361 16.37 -25.60 -11.20
N SER A 362 16.55 -25.98 -12.47
CA SER A 362 16.13 -27.29 -12.99
C SER A 362 17.02 -28.45 -12.49
N ARG A 363 16.40 -29.50 -11.96
CA ARG A 363 17.05 -30.75 -11.51
C ARG A 363 17.91 -31.48 -12.56
N ALA A 364 17.73 -31.20 -13.86
CA ALA A 364 18.46 -31.86 -14.94
C ALA A 364 19.93 -31.39 -15.08
N ALA A 365 20.22 -30.11 -14.78
CA ALA A 365 21.55 -29.52 -14.94
C ALA A 365 22.59 -30.06 -13.94
N THR A 366 22.13 -30.61 -12.81
CA THR A 366 23.01 -31.10 -11.73
C THR A 366 23.56 -32.51 -12.01
N ARG A 367 22.94 -33.28 -12.93
CA ARG A 367 23.36 -34.65 -13.22
C ARG A 367 24.47 -34.72 -14.28
N GLU A 368 24.52 -33.79 -15.23
CA GLU A 368 25.61 -33.73 -16.23
C GLU A 368 26.94 -33.33 -15.61
N LYS A 369 26.98 -32.33 -14.71
CA LYS A 369 28.23 -31.91 -14.04
C LYS A 369 28.83 -32.96 -13.10
N ARG A 370 28.04 -33.89 -12.55
CA ARG A 370 28.54 -34.94 -11.65
C ARG A 370 29.18 -36.11 -12.41
N SER A 371 28.92 -36.24 -13.71
CA SER A 371 29.49 -37.29 -14.56
C SER A 371 30.95 -37.00 -14.96
N GLU A 372 31.37 -35.74 -15.00
CA GLU A 372 32.72 -35.36 -15.47
C GLU A 372 33.80 -35.39 -14.37
N THR A 373 33.43 -35.37 -13.08
CA THR A 373 34.41 -35.31 -11.98
C THR A 373 34.84 -36.68 -11.44
N THR A 374 34.25 -37.78 -11.90
CA THR A 374 34.54 -39.13 -11.38
C THR A 374 35.58 -39.87 -12.22
N THR A 375 36.75 -39.28 -12.46
CA THR A 375 37.91 -40.03 -12.97
C THR A 375 39.23 -39.39 -12.51
N ALA A 376 39.57 -39.51 -11.22
CA ALA A 376 40.93 -39.25 -10.73
C ALA A 376 41.24 -40.04 -9.45
N THR A 377 41.74 -41.26 -9.67
CA THR A 377 42.77 -42.02 -8.93
C THR A 377 42.94 -41.84 -7.41
N ILE A 378 42.62 -42.92 -6.69
CA ILE A 378 42.98 -43.22 -5.30
C ILE A 378 44.50 -43.48 -5.17
N ARG A 379 45.21 -42.75 -4.30
CA ARG A 379 46.41 -43.27 -3.59
C ARG A 379 46.54 -42.68 -2.18
N HIS A 380 46.73 -43.60 -1.23
CA HIS A 380 46.94 -43.41 0.20
C HIS A 380 48.08 -42.44 0.56
N VAL A 381 47.87 -41.65 1.63
CA VAL A 381 48.95 -41.02 2.42
C VAL A 381 48.73 -41.34 3.90
N ARG A 382 49.76 -41.95 4.51
CA ARG A 382 49.91 -42.19 5.96
C ARG A 382 50.42 -40.93 6.65
N ILE A 383 49.89 -40.68 7.84
CA ILE A 383 50.40 -39.75 8.86
C ILE A 383 51.67 -40.34 9.50
N PRO A 384 52.59 -39.50 10.01
CA PRO A 384 52.96 -39.68 11.42
C PRO A 384 53.04 -38.37 12.23
N HIS A 385 52.71 -38.55 13.51
CA HIS A 385 52.71 -37.61 14.62
C HIS A 385 54.09 -37.03 14.97
N CYS A 386 54.10 -35.89 15.67
CA CYS A 386 54.90 -35.74 16.89
C CYS A 386 54.34 -34.66 17.83
N ALA A 387 54.40 -34.96 19.13
CA ALA A 387 53.80 -34.26 20.27
C ALA A 387 54.82 -33.30 20.96
N PRO A 388 54.44 -32.58 22.04
CA PRO A 388 54.89 -31.22 22.37
C PRO A 388 55.92 -31.10 23.51
N THR A 389 56.39 -29.88 23.78
CA THR A 389 56.94 -29.51 25.12
C THR A 389 56.84 -28.01 25.42
N LEU A 390 56.78 -27.72 26.72
CA LEU A 390 56.26 -26.55 27.45
C LEU A 390 57.27 -25.42 27.74
N THR A 391 56.74 -24.35 28.36
CA THR A 391 57.36 -23.25 29.14
C THR A 391 57.75 -21.99 28.34
N GLY A 392 57.57 -20.73 28.77
CA GLY A 392 56.96 -20.09 29.94
C GLY A 392 57.33 -18.58 29.94
N GLN A 393 56.36 -17.73 30.30
CA GLN A 393 56.45 -16.34 30.84
C GLN A 393 57.25 -15.20 30.15
N SER A 394 56.54 -14.07 29.97
CA SER A 394 56.85 -12.68 30.43
C SER A 394 56.65 -11.57 29.38
N ARG A 395 56.26 -10.38 29.87
CA ARG A 395 55.62 -9.22 29.19
C ARG A 395 56.64 -8.04 29.03
N PRO A 396 56.28 -6.86 28.46
CA PRO A 396 56.95 -6.14 27.35
C PRO A 396 57.89 -4.98 27.80
N PRO A 397 58.49 -4.15 26.89
CA PRO A 397 57.84 -2.87 26.51
C PRO A 397 58.18 -2.24 25.12
N LEU A 398 57.25 -1.37 24.67
CA LEU A 398 57.33 -0.07 23.93
C LEU A 398 58.56 0.31 23.06
N ALA A 399 58.30 0.73 21.81
CA ALA A 399 58.77 1.99 21.19
C ALA A 399 58.24 2.20 19.75
N GLN A 400 58.35 3.43 19.26
CA GLN A 400 57.56 4.13 18.22
C GLN A 400 58.26 4.17 16.82
N PRO A 401 57.77 4.93 15.79
CA PRO A 401 57.63 4.55 14.36
C PRO A 401 58.84 4.93 13.47
N PRO A 402 58.83 4.69 12.12
CA PRO A 402 58.41 5.76 11.18
C PRO A 402 57.96 5.38 9.74
N ARG A 403 57.29 6.37 9.10
CA ARG A 403 57.41 6.85 7.68
C ARG A 403 56.83 6.09 6.46
N ASN A 404 55.99 6.86 5.75
CA ASN A 404 55.64 6.87 4.31
C ASN A 404 56.80 6.57 3.35
N PRO A 405 56.50 6.02 2.14
CA PRO A 405 56.55 6.87 0.94
C PRO A 405 55.46 6.59 -0.14
N GLN A 406 54.78 7.67 -0.52
CA GLN A 406 54.57 8.19 -1.88
C GLN A 406 54.68 7.31 -3.17
N TRP A 407 53.63 7.47 -4.02
CA TRP A 407 53.57 7.52 -5.50
C TRP A 407 53.89 6.28 -6.37
N ARG A 408 52.87 5.73 -7.08
CA ARG A 408 52.64 5.76 -8.55
C ARG A 408 51.79 4.57 -9.05
N ALA A 409 50.87 4.89 -9.97
CA ALA A 409 50.07 3.95 -10.76
C ALA A 409 50.91 3.23 -11.85
N PRO A 410 50.48 2.05 -12.34
CA PRO A 410 51.02 1.49 -13.58
C PRO A 410 50.01 1.49 -14.74
N GLN A 411 50.56 1.85 -15.89
CA GLN A 411 49.97 1.80 -17.23
C GLN A 411 49.89 0.37 -17.77
N SER A 412 48.94 0.20 -18.68
CA SER A 412 48.65 -0.90 -19.60
C SER A 412 49.85 -1.35 -20.46
N CYS A 413 49.97 -2.67 -20.67
CA CYS A 413 50.73 -3.27 -21.78
C CYS A 413 49.91 -4.38 -22.46
N LEU A 414 49.72 -4.22 -23.77
CA LEU A 414 49.12 -5.17 -24.72
C LEU A 414 50.17 -6.14 -25.24
N LEU A 415 49.83 -7.42 -25.39
CA LEU A 415 50.58 -8.40 -26.19
C LEU A 415 49.60 -9.30 -26.96
N GLN A 416 49.71 -9.28 -28.29
CA GLN A 416 49.19 -10.30 -29.21
C GLN A 416 50.18 -11.47 -29.31
N PRO A 417 49.74 -12.64 -29.82
CA PRO A 417 50.50 -13.25 -30.92
C PRO A 417 49.65 -13.91 -32.03
N SER A 418 50.35 -14.20 -33.11
CA SER A 418 49.95 -14.56 -34.47
C SER A 418 50.02 -16.06 -34.82
N LEU A 419 49.00 -16.52 -35.57
CA LEU A 419 48.89 -17.55 -36.64
C LEU A 419 49.98 -18.60 -36.97
N SER A 420 49.52 -19.85 -37.25
CA SER A 420 49.77 -20.72 -38.46
C SER A 420 49.22 -22.16 -38.21
N ILE A 421 48.11 -22.67 -38.77
CA ILE A 421 47.80 -23.33 -40.08
C ILE A 421 48.68 -24.53 -40.49
N THR A 422 48.14 -25.77 -40.52
CA THR A 422 48.11 -26.70 -41.71
C THR A 422 47.21 -27.96 -41.54
N TYR A 423 46.24 -28.14 -42.48
CA TYR A 423 45.71 -29.33 -43.22
C TYR A 423 45.69 -30.77 -42.60
N ALA A 424 44.74 -31.71 -42.83
CA ALA A 424 43.71 -31.92 -43.87
C ALA A 424 42.59 -32.94 -43.46
N GLN A 425 41.36 -32.67 -43.93
CA GLN A 425 40.32 -33.53 -44.59
C GLN A 425 40.10 -35.00 -44.11
N THR A 426 38.90 -35.51 -43.81
CA THR A 426 37.68 -35.65 -44.65
C THR A 426 36.56 -36.22 -43.73
N THR A 427 35.31 -35.74 -43.70
CA THR A 427 34.11 -36.34 -44.35
C THR A 427 32.88 -35.47 -44.05
N MET A 428 31.92 -35.47 -44.98
CA MET A 428 30.97 -34.41 -45.30
C MET A 428 29.56 -34.61 -44.69
N ARG A 429 28.83 -33.50 -44.54
CA ARG A 429 27.34 -33.31 -44.49
C ARG A 429 26.65 -33.39 -43.12
N PHE A 430 26.20 -32.25 -42.56
CA PHE A 430 24.89 -31.62 -42.81
C PHE A 430 24.77 -30.31 -42.00
N LEU A 431 24.05 -29.35 -42.60
CA LEU A 431 23.42 -28.15 -42.03
C LEU A 431 24.21 -26.83 -41.98
N THR A 432 23.60 -25.88 -42.67
CA THR A 432 24.01 -24.55 -43.11
C THR A 432 23.38 -23.47 -42.25
N ALA A 433 24.18 -22.45 -41.95
CA ALA A 433 23.86 -21.07 -41.56
C ALA A 433 23.32 -20.82 -40.13
N PRO A 434 23.80 -19.80 -39.37
CA PRO A 434 24.66 -18.68 -39.78
C PRO A 434 25.85 -18.39 -38.81
N THR A 435 27.08 -18.45 -39.33
CA THR A 435 28.29 -17.81 -38.78
C THR A 435 28.41 -16.36 -39.25
N LEU A 436 27.37 -15.55 -38.98
CA LEU A 436 27.32 -14.13 -39.35
C LEU A 436 26.85 -13.23 -38.18
N LEU A 437 27.25 -13.56 -36.95
CA LEU A 437 26.95 -12.73 -35.77
C LEU A 437 28.07 -12.73 -34.71
N ALA A 438 29.32 -13.00 -35.10
CA ALA A 438 30.48 -13.00 -34.20
C ALA A 438 31.40 -11.77 -34.39
N LEU A 439 30.84 -10.61 -34.77
CA LEU A 439 31.60 -9.35 -34.91
C LEU A 439 30.82 -8.09 -34.46
N ALA A 440 29.92 -8.23 -33.48
CA ALA A 440 29.23 -7.08 -32.85
C ALA A 440 29.37 -7.04 -31.32
N ALA A 441 30.42 -7.67 -30.77
CA ALA A 441 30.73 -7.64 -29.33
C ALA A 441 31.95 -6.74 -29.05
N ALA A 442 31.86 -5.48 -29.46
CA ALA A 442 32.72 -4.41 -28.97
C ALA A 442 31.88 -3.14 -28.80
N ALA A 443 31.87 -2.62 -27.56
CA ALA A 443 31.21 -1.39 -27.10
C ALA A 443 29.68 -1.42 -26.91
N HIS A 444 29.19 -2.11 -25.87
CA HIS A 444 28.03 -1.59 -25.12
C HIS A 444 28.57 -0.71 -23.97
N ALA A 445 28.89 0.53 -24.30
CA ALA A 445 28.89 1.58 -23.28
C ALA A 445 27.45 1.75 -22.82
N ALA A 446 27.20 1.78 -21.51
CA ALA A 446 25.88 2.07 -20.95
C ALA A 446 25.29 3.29 -21.68
N SER A 447 24.14 3.12 -22.35
CA SER A 447 23.54 4.22 -23.09
C SER A 447 23.19 5.32 -22.08
N SER A 448 23.80 6.49 -22.23
CA SER A 448 23.47 7.69 -21.47
C SER A 448 22.90 8.73 -22.43
N TRP A 449 22.06 9.62 -21.91
CA TRP A 449 21.62 10.77 -22.66
C TRP A 449 22.78 11.76 -22.77
N SER A 450 23.19 12.04 -24.00
CA SER A 450 24.20 13.06 -24.31
C SER A 450 23.66 14.04 -25.33
N PHE A 451 24.49 14.99 -25.73
CA PHE A 451 24.17 15.90 -26.81
C PHE A 451 25.43 16.23 -27.61
N SER A 452 25.24 16.53 -28.90
CA SER A 452 26.29 17.02 -29.77
C SER A 452 25.88 18.28 -30.49
N ASP A 453 26.85 18.92 -31.14
CA ASP A 453 26.64 20.09 -31.98
C ASP A 453 25.99 21.24 -31.22
N GLY A 454 26.30 21.36 -29.92
CA GLY A 454 25.86 22.43 -29.06
C GLY A 454 26.40 23.77 -29.56
N THR A 455 25.52 24.73 -29.73
CA THR A 455 25.86 26.09 -30.12
C THR A 455 25.08 27.05 -29.23
N VAL A 456 25.80 28.01 -28.65
CA VAL A 456 25.22 29.17 -27.99
C VAL A 456 25.47 30.37 -28.89
N THR A 457 24.40 31.04 -29.28
CA THR A 457 24.43 32.24 -30.11
C THR A 457 23.85 33.39 -29.32
N VAL A 458 24.65 34.43 -29.10
CA VAL A 458 24.15 35.73 -28.63
C VAL A 458 23.84 36.55 -29.85
N ALA A 459 22.55 36.72 -30.12
CA ALA A 459 22.10 37.67 -31.13
C ALA A 459 22.03 39.05 -30.47
N SER A 460 22.94 39.94 -30.87
CA SER A 460 22.94 41.33 -30.41
C SER A 460 22.50 42.26 -31.54
N LYS A 461 21.65 43.25 -31.23
CA LYS A 461 21.26 44.27 -32.21
C LYS A 461 22.36 45.31 -32.47
N THR A 462 23.35 45.39 -31.59
CA THR A 462 24.39 46.45 -31.58
C THR A 462 25.81 45.94 -31.80
N ALA A 463 26.07 44.65 -31.65
CA ALA A 463 27.35 44.00 -31.89
C ALA A 463 27.15 42.76 -32.78
N GLY A 464 28.19 42.31 -33.50
CA GLY A 464 28.09 41.09 -34.31
C GLY A 464 27.78 39.85 -33.47
N ASP A 465 27.05 38.90 -34.04
CA ASP A 465 26.63 37.67 -33.35
C ASP A 465 27.84 36.90 -32.81
N VAL A 466 27.81 36.57 -31.52
CA VAL A 466 28.82 35.72 -30.89
C VAL A 466 28.30 34.29 -30.90
N VAL A 467 28.99 33.41 -31.63
CA VAL A 467 28.65 31.99 -31.72
C VAL A 467 29.77 31.17 -31.09
N GLU A 468 29.47 30.52 -29.98
CA GLU A 468 30.38 29.59 -29.30
C GLU A 468 29.82 28.17 -29.39
N ARG A 469 30.70 27.18 -29.48
CA ARG A 469 30.33 25.77 -29.61
C ARG A 469 30.67 25.03 -28.32
N PHE A 470 29.84 24.06 -27.97
CA PHE A 470 30.02 23.21 -26.80
C PHE A 470 29.50 21.79 -27.08
N THR A 471 29.98 20.84 -26.29
CA THR A 471 29.61 19.42 -26.37
C THR A 471 29.32 18.89 -24.97
N ASP A 472 29.00 17.60 -24.86
CA ASP A 472 28.81 16.94 -23.55
C ASP A 472 30.10 16.88 -22.72
N ALA A 473 31.27 16.92 -23.36
CA ALA A 473 32.59 16.85 -22.73
C ALA A 473 33.29 18.22 -22.60
N GLU A 474 32.93 19.22 -23.42
CA GLU A 474 33.61 20.50 -23.47
C GLU A 474 32.66 21.70 -23.28
N ARG A 475 32.89 22.45 -22.20
CA ARG A 475 32.20 23.70 -21.85
C ARG A 475 32.79 24.89 -22.60
N VAL A 476 31.98 25.90 -22.90
CA VAL A 476 32.49 27.19 -23.40
C VAL A 476 33.32 27.87 -22.30
N LYS A 477 34.61 28.11 -22.56
CA LYS A 477 35.54 28.73 -21.60
C LYS A 477 35.33 30.24 -21.41
N LYS A 478 34.74 30.89 -22.41
CA LYS A 478 34.47 32.33 -22.40
C LYS A 478 33.08 32.58 -21.84
N THR A 479 32.98 33.45 -20.84
CA THR A 479 31.69 33.90 -20.31
C THR A 479 30.91 34.65 -21.40
N VAL A 480 29.67 34.23 -21.62
CA VAL A 480 28.75 34.80 -22.60
C VAL A 480 28.09 36.03 -21.98
N THR A 481 28.15 37.18 -22.63
CA THR A 481 27.50 38.40 -22.11
C THR A 481 26.09 38.52 -22.67
N LEU A 482 25.10 38.72 -21.79
CA LEU A 482 23.70 38.98 -22.16
C LEU A 482 23.33 40.41 -21.79
N GLY A 483 23.22 41.28 -22.80
CA GLY A 483 22.71 42.64 -22.64
C GLY A 483 21.19 42.73 -22.74
N HIS A 484 20.67 43.93 -22.46
CA HIS A 484 19.23 44.20 -22.36
C HIS A 484 18.41 43.87 -23.60
N GLN A 485 18.97 44.07 -24.80
CA GLN A 485 18.30 43.75 -26.07
C GLN A 485 18.81 42.48 -26.73
N ASP A 486 19.72 41.77 -26.07
CA ASP A 486 20.33 40.56 -26.62
C ASP A 486 19.42 39.35 -26.34
N THR A 487 19.54 38.32 -27.17
CA THR A 487 18.87 37.04 -26.96
C THR A 487 19.91 35.93 -27.06
N ILE A 488 19.94 35.05 -26.06
CA ILE A 488 20.72 33.81 -26.13
C ILE A 488 19.84 32.75 -26.77
N LYS A 489 20.32 32.19 -27.89
CA LYS A 489 19.77 31.01 -28.51
C LYS A 489 20.72 29.84 -28.29
N VAL A 490 20.21 28.79 -27.67
CA VAL A 490 20.93 27.51 -27.54
C VAL A 490 20.33 26.50 -28.50
N SER A 491 21.17 25.88 -29.32
CA SER A 491 20.77 24.80 -30.25
C SER A 491 21.70 23.60 -30.10
N LEU A 492 21.13 22.39 -30.09
CA LEU A 492 21.89 21.14 -29.92
C LEU A 492 21.14 19.95 -30.52
N THR A 493 21.81 18.80 -30.60
CA THR A 493 21.19 17.52 -30.95
C THR A 493 21.34 16.54 -29.79
N THR A 494 20.23 16.18 -29.15
CA THR A 494 20.19 15.16 -28.08
C THR A 494 20.35 13.76 -28.66
N LYS A 495 21.06 12.91 -27.93
CA LYS A 495 21.38 11.54 -28.30
C LYS A 495 21.11 10.58 -27.16
N GLU A 496 20.60 9.41 -27.48
CA GLU A 496 20.54 8.25 -26.60
C GLU A 496 21.63 7.28 -27.09
N GLY A 497 22.74 7.20 -26.35
CA GLY A 497 23.96 6.56 -26.87
C GLY A 497 24.50 7.28 -28.11
N SER A 498 24.60 6.56 -29.24
CA SER A 498 25.08 7.14 -30.51
C SER A 498 23.98 7.68 -31.43
N LYS A 499 22.70 7.44 -31.10
CA LYS A 499 21.56 7.77 -31.98
C LYS A 499 20.88 9.06 -31.55
N ALA A 500 20.63 9.96 -32.51
CA ALA A 500 19.83 11.16 -32.28
C ALA A 500 18.39 10.77 -31.94
N LYS A 501 17.88 11.24 -30.80
CA LYS A 501 16.55 10.88 -30.29
C LYS A 501 15.99 12.03 -29.48
N ARG A 502 14.66 12.14 -29.46
CA ARG A 502 13.95 13.10 -28.62
C ARG A 502 13.89 12.59 -27.16
N PRO A 503 14.38 13.36 -26.17
CA PRO A 503 14.25 13.02 -24.77
C PRO A 503 12.83 13.37 -24.28
N HIS A 504 12.47 12.83 -23.13
CA HIS A 504 11.17 13.09 -22.51
C HIS A 504 11.03 14.57 -22.15
N GLN A 505 12.05 15.13 -21.52
CA GLN A 505 12.18 16.57 -21.31
C GLN A 505 13.65 16.99 -21.43
N ALA A 506 13.89 18.23 -21.84
CA ALA A 506 15.21 18.83 -21.80
C ALA A 506 15.08 20.30 -21.37
N PHE A 507 15.96 20.76 -20.49
CA PHE A 507 15.95 22.11 -19.94
C PHE A 507 17.34 22.73 -20.00
N LEU A 508 17.39 24.04 -20.21
CA LEU A 508 18.53 24.87 -19.87
C LEU A 508 18.23 25.49 -18.51
N VAL A 509 18.98 25.13 -17.49
CA VAL A 509 18.85 25.69 -16.15
C VAL A 509 19.91 26.75 -15.96
N VAL A 510 19.49 27.94 -15.52
CA VAL A 510 20.37 29.06 -15.18
C VAL A 510 20.40 29.18 -13.67
N ARG A 511 21.60 29.14 -13.07
CA ARG A 511 21.81 29.10 -11.62
C ARG A 511 22.73 30.23 -11.14
N GLU A 512 22.41 30.80 -9.98
CA GLU A 512 23.25 31.74 -9.24
C GLU A 512 24.02 31.01 -8.11
N ALA A 513 25.16 31.57 -7.68
CA ALA A 513 25.97 31.07 -6.56
C ALA A 513 25.21 30.88 -5.24
N SER A 514 24.09 31.60 -5.01
CA SER A 514 23.22 31.45 -3.84
C SER A 514 22.45 30.11 -3.81
N GLY A 515 22.40 29.40 -4.94
CA GLY A 515 21.57 28.22 -5.15
C GLY A 515 20.23 28.52 -5.83
N LEU A 516 19.92 29.79 -6.11
CA LEU A 516 18.74 30.16 -6.89
C LEU A 516 18.87 29.69 -8.34
N GLU A 517 17.82 29.06 -8.89
CA GLU A 517 17.83 28.55 -10.26
C GLU A 517 16.52 28.78 -11.03
N ALA A 518 16.61 28.88 -12.35
CA ALA A 518 15.47 29.02 -13.26
C ALA A 518 15.60 28.06 -14.45
N PRO A 519 14.63 27.15 -14.66
CA PRO A 519 14.64 26.22 -15.80
C PRO A 519 13.93 26.78 -17.04
N PHE A 520 14.54 26.58 -18.21
CA PHE A 520 14.00 26.97 -19.52
C PHE A 520 13.87 25.74 -20.44
N PRO A 521 12.65 25.30 -20.81
CA PRO A 521 12.46 24.07 -21.58
C PRO A 521 12.95 24.20 -23.02
N LEU A 522 13.68 23.20 -23.51
CA LEU A 522 14.08 23.06 -24.91
C LEU A 522 12.93 22.47 -25.72
N ARG A 523 12.68 23.05 -26.90
CA ARG A 523 11.81 22.42 -27.91
C ARG A 523 12.61 21.41 -28.72
N VAL A 524 12.50 20.13 -28.36
CA VAL A 524 13.21 19.03 -29.03
C VAL A 524 12.30 18.30 -30.02
N LYS A 525 12.74 18.17 -31.27
CA LYS A 525 12.05 17.40 -32.33
C LYS A 525 12.38 15.91 -32.23
N GLU A 526 11.61 15.06 -32.91
CA GLU A 526 11.88 13.61 -33.06
C GLU A 526 13.30 13.31 -33.55
N SER A 527 13.87 14.20 -34.36
CA SER A 527 15.26 14.09 -34.85
C SER A 527 16.34 14.39 -33.79
N GLY A 528 15.98 14.56 -32.51
CA GLY A 528 16.86 14.98 -31.42
C GLY A 528 17.30 16.45 -31.46
N LYS A 529 16.95 17.21 -32.51
CA LYS A 529 17.33 18.63 -32.60
C LYS A 529 16.49 19.46 -31.63
N GLY A 530 17.16 20.11 -30.69
CA GLY A 530 16.59 20.92 -29.62
C GLY A 530 17.02 22.38 -29.71
N THR A 531 16.09 23.30 -29.43
CA THR A 531 16.41 24.73 -29.33
C THR A 531 15.67 25.39 -28.16
N VAL A 532 16.33 26.33 -27.49
CA VAL A 532 15.73 27.25 -26.52
C VAL A 532 16.24 28.67 -26.78
N GLN A 533 15.40 29.66 -26.52
CA GLN A 533 15.76 31.08 -26.59
C GLN A 533 15.40 31.73 -25.26
N ILE A 534 16.34 32.49 -24.72
CA ILE A 534 16.17 33.25 -23.48
C ILE A 534 16.61 34.69 -23.73
N ALA A 535 15.77 35.64 -23.34
CA ALA A 535 16.10 37.06 -23.24
C ALA A 535 16.16 37.47 -21.77
N GLN A 536 16.72 38.65 -21.50
CA GLN A 536 16.85 39.13 -20.12
C GLN A 536 15.49 39.23 -19.40
N LYS A 537 14.43 39.63 -20.10
CA LYS A 537 13.06 39.71 -19.55
C LYS A 537 12.47 38.37 -19.11
N ASP A 538 13.03 37.25 -19.56
CA ASP A 538 12.54 35.90 -19.23
C ASP A 538 13.19 35.36 -17.95
N LEU A 539 14.23 36.03 -17.44
CA LEU A 539 14.88 35.67 -16.17
C LEU A 539 14.08 36.24 -14.98
N PRO A 540 13.91 35.47 -13.89
CA PRO A 540 13.38 35.98 -12.63
C PRO A 540 14.18 37.19 -12.13
N VAL A 541 13.49 38.16 -11.52
CA VAL A 541 14.10 39.41 -11.00
C VAL A 541 15.29 39.14 -10.10
N GLN A 542 15.24 38.10 -9.28
CA GLN A 542 16.32 37.75 -8.36
C GLN A 542 17.59 37.31 -9.11
N LEU A 543 17.47 36.59 -10.23
CA LEU A 543 18.61 36.24 -11.07
C LEU A 543 19.14 37.45 -11.86
N LEU A 544 18.26 38.40 -12.21
CA LEU A 544 18.65 39.65 -12.86
C LEU A 544 19.52 40.55 -11.97
N LEU A 545 19.31 40.47 -10.65
CA LEU A 545 20.04 41.24 -9.65
C LEU A 545 21.34 40.56 -9.18
N SER A 546 21.68 39.39 -9.74
CA SER A 546 22.91 38.68 -9.38
C SER A 546 24.15 39.54 -9.67
N GLN A 547 25.04 39.61 -8.69
CA GLN A 547 26.36 40.25 -8.85
C GLN A 547 27.42 39.30 -9.42
N SER A 548 27.08 38.02 -9.55
CA SER A 548 27.96 36.96 -10.07
C SER A 548 27.48 36.44 -11.42
N PRO A 549 28.38 35.97 -12.31
CA PRO A 549 27.96 35.28 -13.52
C PRO A 549 27.06 34.08 -13.19
N LEU A 550 26.00 33.91 -13.99
CA LEU A 550 25.07 32.81 -13.84
C LEU A 550 25.59 31.58 -14.58
N GLU A 551 25.57 30.42 -13.93
CA GLU A 551 25.94 29.16 -14.57
C GLU A 551 24.76 28.61 -15.37
N ALA A 552 24.98 28.33 -16.66
CA ALA A 552 24.00 27.65 -17.50
C ALA A 552 24.35 26.16 -17.61
N SER A 553 23.43 25.30 -17.20
CA SER A 553 23.54 23.84 -17.27
C SER A 553 22.43 23.25 -18.13
N LEU A 554 22.78 22.29 -18.98
CA LEU A 554 21.79 21.52 -19.74
C LEU A 554 21.37 20.29 -18.95
N ILE A 555 20.06 20.12 -18.78
CA ILE A 555 19.45 18.91 -18.21
C ILE A 555 18.73 18.17 -19.33
N VAL A 556 19.13 16.94 -19.61
CA VAL A 556 18.40 16.03 -20.49
C VAL A 556 17.75 14.97 -19.61
N ALA A 557 16.43 15.09 -19.42
CA ALA A 557 15.66 14.19 -18.57
C ALA A 557 15.28 12.92 -19.34
N SER A 558 15.45 11.79 -18.66
CA SER A 558 15.02 10.49 -19.14
C SER A 558 13.86 10.00 -18.29
N SER A 559 12.86 9.40 -18.92
CA SER A 559 11.87 8.55 -18.25
C SER A 559 11.96 7.10 -18.71
N GLY A 560 13.11 6.69 -19.24
CA GLY A 560 13.47 5.31 -19.57
C GLY A 560 14.82 4.91 -18.96
N SER A 561 15.30 3.70 -19.21
CA SER A 561 16.52 3.11 -18.60
C SER A 561 17.83 3.87 -18.88
N THR A 562 17.87 4.73 -19.90
CA THR A 562 19.04 5.56 -20.20
C THR A 562 19.20 6.66 -19.15
N LYS A 563 20.34 6.71 -18.44
CA LYS A 563 20.62 7.75 -17.44
C LYS A 563 20.53 9.16 -18.05
N GLY A 564 19.74 10.04 -17.44
CA GLY A 564 19.68 11.46 -17.79
C GLY A 564 21.01 12.17 -17.52
N SER A 565 21.22 13.36 -18.09
CA SER A 565 22.45 14.13 -17.91
C SER A 565 22.19 15.54 -17.40
N VAL A 566 23.07 16.02 -16.53
CA VAL A 566 23.18 17.41 -16.10
C VAL A 566 24.60 17.86 -16.42
N THR A 567 24.74 18.77 -17.38
CA THR A 567 26.05 19.20 -17.88
C THR A 567 26.15 20.72 -17.87
N PRO A 568 27.08 21.31 -17.10
CA PRO A 568 27.39 22.74 -17.20
C PRO A 568 27.95 23.07 -18.58
N VAL A 569 27.36 24.04 -19.30
CA VAL A 569 27.67 24.31 -20.71
C VAL A 569 28.31 25.67 -20.97
N PHE A 570 27.94 26.72 -20.24
CA PHE A 570 28.57 28.06 -20.32
C PHE A 570 28.14 28.94 -19.14
N ASP A 571 28.86 30.05 -18.94
CA ASP A 571 28.48 31.09 -17.97
C ASP A 571 27.86 32.30 -18.66
N ILE A 572 26.91 32.96 -18.00
CA ILE A 572 26.22 34.16 -18.46
C ILE A 572 26.58 35.34 -17.56
N ALA A 573 27.24 36.35 -18.12
CA ALA A 573 27.40 37.66 -17.47
C ALA A 573 26.26 38.57 -17.89
N LEU A 574 25.47 39.05 -16.93
CA LEU A 574 24.38 39.99 -17.20
C LEU A 574 24.91 41.42 -17.31
N LYS A 575 24.54 42.12 -18.39
CA LYS A 575 24.81 43.55 -18.54
C LYS A 575 23.50 44.32 -18.43
N LEU A 576 23.22 44.81 -17.23
CA LEU A 576 22.09 45.69 -16.95
C LEU A 576 22.28 47.03 -17.66
N ASP A 577 21.19 47.56 -18.23
CA ASP A 577 21.16 48.92 -18.73
C ASP A 577 21.16 49.91 -17.55
N ARG A 578 22.15 50.79 -17.49
CA ARG A 578 22.29 51.79 -16.43
C ARG A 578 21.21 52.87 -16.48
N ASN A 579 20.52 53.01 -17.60
CA ASN A 579 19.46 54.00 -17.80
C ASN A 579 18.05 53.47 -17.52
N SER A 580 17.91 52.15 -17.27
CA SER A 580 16.64 51.52 -16.94
C SER A 580 16.54 51.27 -15.41
N PRO A 581 15.40 51.57 -14.76
CA PRO A 581 15.25 51.29 -13.34
C PRO A 581 15.39 49.78 -13.07
N LEU A 582 16.03 49.44 -11.95
CA LEU A 582 16.15 48.05 -11.53
C LEU A 582 14.74 47.47 -11.31
N PRO A 583 14.48 46.24 -11.76
CA PRO A 583 13.20 45.58 -11.50
C PRO A 583 13.00 45.39 -10.00
N ASP A 584 11.85 45.83 -9.48
CA ASP A 584 11.47 45.67 -8.08
C ASP A 584 11.12 44.20 -7.77
N TYR A 585 11.63 43.70 -6.66
CA TYR A 585 11.26 42.39 -6.13
C TYR A 585 9.93 42.50 -5.37
N GLU A 586 8.86 41.95 -5.94
CA GLU A 586 7.60 41.77 -5.23
C GLU A 586 7.67 40.46 -4.42
N ALA A 587 7.52 40.57 -3.09
CA ALA A 587 7.53 39.41 -2.22
C ALA A 587 6.38 38.46 -2.61
N PRO A 588 6.62 37.14 -2.70
CA PRO A 588 5.61 36.19 -3.14
C PRO A 588 4.39 36.23 -2.21
N LEU A 589 3.20 36.12 -2.81
CA LEU A 589 1.94 36.03 -2.09
C LEU A 589 1.99 34.89 -1.05
N ARG A 590 2.10 35.25 0.23
CA ARG A 590 2.28 34.26 1.32
C ARG A 590 1.03 33.44 1.56
N TYR A 591 -0.15 34.07 1.50
CA TYR A 591 -1.45 33.44 1.59
C TYR A 591 -2.34 34.00 0.49
N GLY A 592 -3.06 33.14 -0.23
CA GLY A 592 -4.00 33.59 -1.24
C GLY A 592 -4.24 32.53 -2.33
N LYS A 593 -5.32 32.71 -3.08
CA LYS A 593 -5.67 31.83 -4.17
C LYS A 593 -4.67 32.02 -5.32
N LEU A 594 -3.91 30.98 -5.64
CA LEU A 594 -3.10 30.95 -6.86
C LEU A 594 -4.00 30.95 -8.11
N PRO A 595 -3.49 31.42 -9.26
CA PRO A 595 -4.22 31.31 -10.52
C PRO A 595 -4.73 29.90 -10.75
N GLU A 596 -5.98 29.79 -11.19
CA GLU A 596 -6.59 28.50 -11.46
C GLU A 596 -5.82 27.79 -12.58
N ILE A 597 -5.27 26.62 -12.27
CA ILE A 597 -4.54 25.82 -13.25
C ILE A 597 -5.60 25.07 -14.06
N HIS A 598 -5.87 25.55 -15.27
CA HIS A 598 -6.65 24.79 -16.24
C HIS A 598 -5.82 23.63 -16.77
N HIS A 599 -5.95 22.45 -16.14
CA HIS A 599 -5.54 21.21 -16.79
C HIS A 599 -6.43 21.01 -18.03
N ILE A 600 -5.91 21.32 -19.20
CA ILE A 600 -6.55 20.96 -20.47
C ILE A 600 -6.32 19.46 -20.65
N PHE A 601 -7.14 18.66 -19.99
CA PHE A 601 -7.23 17.23 -20.31
C PHE A 601 -7.67 17.10 -21.77
N ARG A 602 -7.21 16.03 -22.44
CA ARG A 602 -7.70 15.67 -23.78
C ARG A 602 -9.23 15.74 -23.77
N ALA A 603 -9.81 16.28 -24.85
CA ALA A 603 -11.25 16.26 -25.04
C ALA A 603 -11.80 14.84 -24.81
N ASP A 604 -12.97 14.76 -24.18
CA ASP A 604 -13.61 13.49 -23.83
C ASP A 604 -13.56 12.49 -25.00
N PRO A 605 -13.36 11.18 -24.71
CA PRO A 605 -13.31 10.17 -25.75
C PRO A 605 -14.58 10.25 -26.60
N LYS A 606 -14.40 10.54 -27.90
CA LYS A 606 -15.51 10.56 -28.86
C LYS A 606 -16.08 9.15 -28.97
N ASN A 607 -17.42 9.08 -29.01
CA ASN A 607 -18.22 7.85 -29.13
C ASN A 607 -17.60 6.84 -30.13
N PRO A 608 -17.80 5.52 -29.89
CA PRO A 608 -17.37 4.50 -30.84
C PRO A 608 -17.87 4.81 -32.25
N PRO A 609 -17.08 4.50 -33.31
CA PRO A 609 -17.45 4.85 -34.66
C PRO A 609 -18.86 4.34 -34.98
N LYS A 610 -19.75 5.20 -35.49
CA LYS A 610 -21.17 4.88 -35.75
C LYS A 610 -21.36 3.57 -36.52
N ILE A 611 -20.41 3.23 -37.39
CA ILE A 611 -20.38 2.00 -38.17
C ILE A 611 -20.32 0.76 -37.27
N VAL A 612 -19.50 0.78 -36.22
CA VAL A 612 -19.36 -0.34 -35.27
C VAL A 612 -20.65 -0.53 -34.49
N SER A 613 -21.23 0.56 -33.96
CA SER A 613 -22.52 0.49 -33.25
C SER A 613 -23.64 -0.03 -34.16
N LEU A 614 -23.69 0.43 -35.42
CA LEU A 614 -24.70 0.00 -36.39
C LEU A 614 -24.59 -1.51 -36.71
N VAL A 615 -23.37 -2.03 -36.86
CA VAL A 615 -23.13 -3.45 -37.16
C VAL A 615 -23.65 -4.35 -36.02
N PHE A 616 -23.35 -4.01 -34.77
CA PHE A 616 -23.85 -4.77 -33.62
C PHE A 616 -25.37 -4.68 -33.47
N SER A 617 -25.96 -3.49 -33.65
CA SER A 617 -27.42 -3.35 -33.63
C SER A 617 -28.10 -4.16 -34.73
N LEU A 618 -27.54 -4.17 -35.95
CA LEU A 618 -28.06 -4.99 -37.06
C LEU A 618 -27.89 -6.48 -36.80
N ALA A 619 -26.80 -6.91 -36.15
CA ALA A 619 -26.59 -8.31 -35.79
C ALA A 619 -27.64 -8.81 -34.77
N VAL A 620 -27.95 -8.00 -33.76
CA VAL A 620 -29.03 -8.30 -32.79
C VAL A 620 -30.40 -8.31 -33.49
N LEU A 621 -30.68 -7.30 -34.32
CA LEU A 621 -31.92 -7.24 -35.10
C LEU A 621 -32.05 -8.37 -36.12
N ALA A 622 -30.95 -8.94 -36.63
CA ALA A 622 -30.95 -10.09 -37.52
C ALA A 622 -31.15 -11.42 -36.79
N ALA A 623 -30.72 -11.51 -35.52
CA ALA A 623 -30.93 -12.69 -34.68
C ALA A 623 -32.42 -12.86 -34.26
N VAL A 624 -33.17 -11.76 -34.15
CA VAL A 624 -34.59 -11.79 -33.78
C VAL A 624 -35.46 -12.50 -34.84
N PRO A 625 -35.39 -12.19 -36.15
CA PRO A 625 -36.07 -12.97 -37.18
C PRO A 625 -35.57 -14.41 -37.28
N ALA A 626 -34.29 -14.70 -37.04
CA ALA A 626 -33.78 -16.07 -37.03
C ALA A 626 -34.37 -16.92 -35.89
N LEU A 627 -34.79 -16.28 -34.79
CA LEU A 627 -35.57 -16.91 -33.72
C LEU A 627 -37.03 -17.17 -34.13
N PHE A 628 -37.64 -16.34 -34.99
CA PHE A 628 -39.08 -16.44 -35.33
C PHE A 628 -39.39 -17.06 -36.71
N ILE A 629 -38.47 -17.01 -37.66
CA ILE A 629 -38.65 -17.44 -39.05
C ILE A 629 -37.60 -18.52 -39.31
N GLY A 630 -38.00 -19.78 -39.17
CA GLY A 630 -37.14 -20.92 -39.48
C GLY A 630 -36.59 -20.79 -40.89
N VAL A 631 -35.26 -20.70 -41.02
CA VAL A 631 -34.60 -20.74 -42.32
C VAL A 631 -34.75 -22.16 -42.87
N ARG A 632 -35.55 -22.31 -43.94
CA ARG A 632 -35.65 -23.53 -44.77
C ARG A 632 -34.26 -23.96 -45.21
N THR A 633 -33.74 -25.06 -44.68
CA THR A 633 -32.55 -25.75 -45.21
C THR A 633 -32.91 -26.84 -46.22
N ASP A 634 -34.19 -26.99 -46.53
CA ASP A 634 -34.77 -28.20 -47.11
C ASP A 634 -34.70 -28.24 -48.65
N LYS A 635 -34.16 -27.18 -49.29
CA LYS A 635 -33.99 -27.13 -50.76
C LYS A 635 -32.63 -27.61 -51.27
N LEU A 636 -31.70 -28.00 -50.39
CA LEU A 636 -30.35 -28.44 -50.80
C LEU A 636 -30.09 -29.96 -50.69
N LEU A 637 -31.00 -30.72 -50.07
CA LEU A 637 -30.85 -32.17 -49.91
C LEU A 637 -32.25 -32.80 -50.03
N GLY A 638 -32.60 -33.22 -51.26
CA GLY A 638 -33.93 -33.74 -51.58
C GLY A 638 -34.39 -34.87 -50.65
N GLY A 639 -35.54 -34.67 -50.01
CA GLY A 639 -36.22 -35.65 -49.18
C GLY A 639 -37.62 -35.14 -48.79
N ARG A 640 -38.62 -36.01 -48.86
CA ARG A 640 -40.06 -35.70 -48.93
C ARG A 640 -40.64 -34.97 -47.71
N GLN A 641 -41.36 -33.90 -48.05
CA GLN A 641 -42.60 -33.33 -47.53
C GLN A 641 -43.39 -34.13 -46.46
N GLU A 642 -43.44 -33.58 -45.24
CA GLU A 642 -44.70 -33.41 -44.48
C GLU A 642 -44.63 -32.15 -43.58
N ALA A 643 -45.77 -31.47 -43.54
CA ALA A 643 -46.15 -30.13 -43.06
C ALA A 643 -45.44 -29.44 -41.87
N ASP A 644 -45.03 -28.19 -42.14
CA ASP A 644 -45.19 -26.93 -41.38
C ASP A 644 -45.45 -26.96 -39.86
N SER A 645 -44.53 -26.38 -39.06
CA SER A 645 -44.84 -25.32 -38.07
C SER A 645 -43.59 -24.82 -37.30
N LEU A 646 -43.63 -23.55 -36.89
CA LEU A 646 -42.54 -22.72 -36.36
C LEU A 646 -41.74 -23.35 -35.19
N GLN A 647 -40.40 -23.26 -35.25
CA GLN A 647 -39.45 -23.84 -34.28
C GLN A 647 -39.56 -23.36 -32.82
N TRP A 648 -40.29 -22.27 -32.51
CA TRP A 648 -40.57 -21.87 -31.12
C TRP A 648 -41.38 -22.91 -30.33
N LEU A 649 -42.14 -23.78 -31.02
CA LEU A 649 -42.86 -24.88 -30.39
C LEU A 649 -41.95 -26.05 -29.97
N VAL A 650 -40.74 -26.17 -30.54
CA VAL A 650 -39.79 -27.25 -30.17
C VAL A 650 -39.10 -26.96 -28.83
N LEU A 651 -38.98 -25.69 -28.43
CA LEU A 651 -38.54 -25.30 -27.08
C LEU A 651 -39.70 -25.25 -26.06
N GLY A 652 -40.93 -25.63 -26.46
CA GLY A 652 -42.08 -25.74 -25.54
C GLY A 652 -42.55 -24.40 -24.96
N ALA A 653 -42.39 -23.29 -25.68
CA ALA A 653 -42.89 -22.00 -25.21
C ALA A 653 -44.43 -21.96 -25.27
N ASN A 654 -45.06 -22.19 -24.12
CA ASN A 654 -46.52 -22.22 -24.01
C ASN A 654 -47.09 -20.81 -23.76
N VAL A 655 -47.42 -20.11 -24.86
CA VAL A 655 -48.03 -18.76 -24.83
C VAL A 655 -49.44 -18.72 -24.24
N SER A 656 -50.12 -19.87 -24.08
CA SER A 656 -51.47 -19.93 -23.50
C SER A 656 -51.53 -19.46 -22.04
N HIS A 657 -50.39 -19.47 -21.33
CA HIS A 657 -50.31 -19.04 -19.93
C HIS A 657 -50.05 -17.54 -19.75
N ILE A 658 -49.73 -16.78 -20.82
CA ILE A 658 -49.52 -15.33 -20.74
C ILE A 658 -50.80 -14.63 -20.25
N GLN A 659 -51.96 -15.04 -20.78
CA GLN A 659 -53.25 -14.48 -20.36
C GLN A 659 -53.57 -14.84 -18.90
N LYS A 660 -53.25 -16.07 -18.47
CA LYS A 660 -53.43 -16.51 -17.08
C LYS A 660 -52.45 -15.78 -16.13
N ALA A 661 -51.21 -15.52 -16.55
CA ALA A 661 -50.16 -14.85 -15.75
C ALA A 661 -50.40 -13.33 -15.61
N LEU A 662 -50.85 -12.68 -16.69
CA LEU A 662 -51.34 -11.30 -16.65
C LEU A 662 -52.65 -11.20 -15.87
N GLY A 663 -53.48 -12.24 -15.82
CA GLY A 663 -54.68 -12.27 -14.98
C GLY A 663 -54.40 -12.37 -13.48
N SER A 664 -53.40 -13.13 -13.04
CA SER A 664 -53.11 -13.35 -11.61
C SER A 664 -52.22 -12.29 -10.98
N ALA A 665 -51.28 -11.70 -11.73
CA ALA A 665 -50.44 -10.60 -11.27
C ALA A 665 -50.11 -9.63 -12.42
N PRO A 666 -51.10 -8.85 -12.91
CA PRO A 666 -50.99 -8.03 -14.13
C PRO A 666 -49.86 -7.01 -14.05
N ILE A 667 -49.80 -6.25 -12.95
CA ILE A 667 -48.85 -5.15 -12.79
C ILE A 667 -47.42 -5.69 -12.69
N SER A 668 -47.19 -6.75 -11.92
CA SER A 668 -45.85 -7.33 -11.75
C SER A 668 -45.28 -7.86 -13.07
N HIS A 669 -46.08 -8.59 -13.85
CA HIS A 669 -45.61 -9.11 -15.14
C HIS A 669 -45.45 -8.00 -16.18
N ALA A 670 -46.39 -7.05 -16.28
CA ALA A 670 -46.31 -5.95 -17.24
C ALA A 670 -45.11 -5.03 -16.95
N VAL A 671 -44.88 -4.67 -15.69
CA VAL A 671 -43.73 -3.85 -15.27
C VAL A 671 -42.42 -4.61 -15.46
N PHE A 672 -42.40 -5.93 -15.21
CA PHE A 672 -41.21 -6.73 -15.42
C PHE A 672 -40.81 -6.81 -16.90
N PHE A 673 -41.74 -7.17 -17.80
CA PHE A 673 -41.45 -7.18 -19.23
C PHE A 673 -41.15 -5.78 -19.77
N GLY A 674 -41.89 -4.76 -19.31
CA GLY A 674 -41.63 -3.36 -19.67
C GLY A 674 -40.23 -2.89 -19.24
N SER A 675 -39.75 -3.33 -18.08
CA SER A 675 -38.42 -2.99 -17.59
C SER A 675 -37.29 -3.66 -18.39
N ILE A 676 -37.49 -4.88 -18.89
CA ILE A 676 -36.53 -5.54 -19.77
C ILE A 676 -36.41 -4.78 -21.09
N ILE A 677 -37.56 -4.39 -21.69
CA ILE A 677 -37.57 -3.58 -22.92
C ILE A 677 -36.94 -2.19 -22.67
N ALA A 678 -37.23 -1.57 -21.53
CA ALA A 678 -36.66 -0.28 -21.16
C ALA A 678 -35.13 -0.37 -20.97
N MET A 679 -34.61 -1.49 -20.45
CA MET A 679 -33.17 -1.72 -20.30
C MET A 679 -32.46 -1.75 -21.65
N GLU A 680 -33.03 -2.44 -22.64
CA GLU A 680 -32.53 -2.43 -24.03
C GLU A 680 -32.56 -1.01 -24.64
N GLY A 681 -33.62 -0.24 -24.35
CA GLY A 681 -33.72 1.17 -24.76
C GLY A 681 -32.62 2.04 -24.15
N VAL A 682 -32.29 1.81 -22.88
CA VAL A 682 -31.21 2.53 -22.18
C VAL A 682 -29.85 2.18 -22.79
N PHE A 683 -29.58 0.90 -23.11
CA PHE A 683 -28.36 0.51 -23.82
C PHE A 683 -28.29 1.11 -25.22
N PHE A 684 -29.40 1.14 -25.97
CA PHE A 684 -29.45 1.80 -27.27
C PHE A 684 -29.12 3.29 -27.17
N LEU A 685 -29.64 3.98 -26.16
CA LEU A 685 -29.31 5.40 -25.92
C LEU A 685 -27.81 5.57 -25.63
N TYR A 686 -27.18 4.69 -24.85
CA TYR A 686 -25.74 4.72 -24.63
C TYR A 686 -24.92 4.54 -25.91
N TYR A 687 -25.28 3.59 -26.76
CA TYR A 687 -24.54 3.36 -28.01
C TYR A 687 -24.79 4.42 -29.09
N SER A 688 -25.86 5.23 -28.96
CA SER A 688 -26.25 6.22 -29.96
C SER A 688 -25.96 7.67 -29.57
N SER A 689 -26.16 8.04 -28.30
CA SER A 689 -26.22 9.44 -27.87
C SER A 689 -25.81 9.75 -26.43
N TRP A 690 -25.95 8.81 -25.48
CA TRP A 690 -25.69 9.03 -24.05
C TRP A 690 -24.30 8.54 -23.65
N ASN A 691 -23.69 9.22 -22.67
CA ASN A 691 -22.41 8.80 -22.10
C ASN A 691 -22.60 7.92 -20.84
N LEU A 692 -21.49 7.35 -20.33
CA LEU A 692 -21.51 6.40 -19.21
C LEU A 692 -22.13 6.99 -17.93
N LEU A 693 -21.94 8.28 -17.65
CA LEU A 693 -22.47 8.91 -16.44
C LEU A 693 -23.97 9.21 -16.53
N GLN A 694 -24.51 9.35 -17.74
CA GLN A 694 -25.94 9.54 -17.99
C GLN A 694 -26.73 8.23 -17.94
N ILE A 695 -26.13 7.11 -18.34
CA ILE A 695 -26.79 5.79 -18.34
C ILE A 695 -26.91 5.18 -16.94
N LEU A 696 -25.92 5.38 -16.06
CA LEU A 696 -25.89 4.79 -14.72
C LEU A 696 -27.16 5.02 -13.88
N PRO A 697 -27.69 6.26 -13.74
CA PRO A 697 -28.94 6.47 -13.00
C PRO A 697 -30.16 5.82 -13.68
N ALA A 698 -30.21 5.79 -15.02
CA ALA A 698 -31.30 5.16 -15.76
C ALA A 698 -31.31 3.62 -15.60
N ILE A 699 -30.14 2.97 -15.69
CA ILE A 699 -29.99 1.54 -15.37
C ILE A 699 -30.37 1.29 -13.91
N GLY A 700 -29.97 2.16 -12.98
CA GLY A 700 -30.35 2.05 -11.57
C GLY A 700 -31.86 2.00 -11.37
N VAL A 701 -32.60 2.94 -11.97
CA VAL A 701 -34.07 3.00 -11.85
C VAL A 701 -34.75 1.81 -12.54
N VAL A 702 -34.37 1.50 -13.78
CA VAL A 702 -34.96 0.39 -14.54
C VAL A 702 -34.62 -0.96 -13.91
N GLY A 703 -33.40 -1.13 -13.41
CA GLY A 703 -32.93 -2.33 -12.73
C GLY A 703 -33.65 -2.60 -11.41
N VAL A 704 -33.89 -1.56 -10.60
CA VAL A 704 -34.69 -1.69 -9.37
C VAL A 704 -36.14 -2.07 -9.71
N ALA A 705 -36.74 -1.46 -10.74
CA ALA A 705 -38.08 -1.82 -11.20
C ALA A 705 -38.14 -3.28 -11.70
N ALA A 706 -37.14 -3.72 -12.47
CA ALA A 706 -37.02 -5.09 -12.97
C ALA A 706 -36.88 -6.10 -11.82
N PHE A 707 -36.04 -5.80 -10.83
CA PHE A 707 -35.83 -6.69 -9.70
C PHE A 707 -37.10 -6.85 -8.86
N LEU A 708 -37.73 -5.74 -8.45
CA LEU A 708 -38.91 -5.77 -7.59
C LEU A 708 -40.13 -6.41 -8.27
N SER A 709 -40.34 -6.10 -9.56
CA SER A 709 -41.45 -6.67 -10.34
C SER A 709 -41.17 -8.13 -10.74
N GLY A 710 -39.93 -8.45 -11.09
CA GLY A 710 -39.46 -9.78 -11.48
C GLY A 710 -39.54 -10.80 -10.35
N SER A 711 -39.13 -10.44 -9.13
CA SER A 711 -39.27 -11.34 -7.97
C SER A 711 -40.73 -11.72 -7.70
N LYS A 712 -41.68 -10.79 -7.92
CA LYS A 712 -43.12 -11.06 -7.78
C LYS A 712 -43.69 -11.83 -8.96
N ALA A 713 -43.29 -11.52 -10.19
CA ALA A 713 -43.73 -12.20 -11.39
C ALA A 713 -43.26 -13.67 -11.41
N LEU A 714 -41.96 -13.89 -11.16
CA LEU A 714 -41.37 -15.23 -11.12
C LEU A 714 -41.83 -16.04 -9.90
N GLY A 715 -42.05 -15.39 -8.75
CA GLY A 715 -42.63 -16.03 -7.57
C GLY A 715 -44.07 -16.52 -7.79
N GLU A 716 -44.84 -15.85 -8.64
CA GLU A 716 -46.14 -16.37 -9.09
C GLU A 716 -45.99 -17.58 -10.03
N VAL A 717 -45.06 -17.52 -10.98
CA VAL A 717 -44.76 -18.67 -11.85
C VAL A 717 -44.31 -19.89 -11.02
N GLN A 718 -43.53 -19.67 -9.96
CA GLN A 718 -43.11 -20.71 -9.03
C GLN A 718 -44.28 -21.31 -8.27
N ARG A 719 -45.16 -20.50 -7.68
CA ARG A 719 -46.34 -20.98 -6.95
C ARG A 719 -47.27 -21.83 -7.83
N ARG A 720 -47.43 -21.46 -9.10
CA ARG A 720 -48.19 -22.28 -10.07
C ARG A 720 -47.54 -23.64 -10.36
N ARG A 721 -46.21 -23.68 -10.45
CA ARG A 721 -45.46 -24.93 -10.65
C ARG A 721 -45.54 -25.83 -9.42
N GLU A 722 -45.48 -25.25 -8.23
CA GLU A 722 -45.63 -25.97 -6.95
C GLU A 722 -47.06 -26.48 -6.74
N ALA A 723 -48.07 -25.77 -7.23
CA ALA A 723 -49.47 -26.20 -7.23
C ALA A 723 -49.78 -27.31 -8.25
N GLY A 724 -48.80 -27.82 -8.99
CA GLY A 724 -48.95 -28.94 -9.91
C GLY A 724 -49.64 -28.61 -11.24
N GLU A 725 -49.81 -27.33 -11.59
CA GLU A 725 -50.40 -26.90 -12.87
C GLU A 725 -49.44 -27.07 -14.06
N ARG A 726 -48.86 -28.26 -14.26
CA ARG A 726 -48.12 -28.65 -15.48
C ARG A 726 -48.84 -29.82 -16.16
N THR A 727 -49.60 -29.54 -17.20
CA THR A 727 -50.14 -30.58 -18.09
C THR A 727 -49.33 -30.65 -19.37
N VAL A 728 -48.74 -31.82 -19.59
CA VAL A 728 -48.17 -32.29 -20.84
C VAL A 728 -49.34 -32.75 -21.71
N ASP A 729 -49.50 -32.18 -22.91
CA ASP A 729 -50.42 -32.72 -23.91
C ASP A 729 -49.88 -34.06 -24.45
N ALA A 730 -50.80 -35.01 -24.56
CA ALA A 730 -50.56 -36.43 -24.80
C ALA A 730 -50.11 -36.74 -26.24
N ALA A 731 -48.89 -37.30 -26.42
CA ALA A 731 -48.57 -38.27 -27.49
C ALA A 731 -47.10 -38.73 -27.44
N SER A 732 -46.79 -39.85 -26.75
CA SER A 732 -45.77 -40.84 -27.19
C SER A 732 -45.60 -41.96 -26.15
N LYS A 733 -45.70 -43.22 -26.61
CA LYS A 733 -45.63 -44.49 -25.86
C LYS A 733 -44.22 -44.82 -25.29
N PRO A 734 -44.09 -45.75 -24.34
CA PRO A 734 -42.83 -46.07 -23.65
C PRO A 734 -41.99 -47.12 -24.39
N VAL A 735 -40.68 -47.09 -24.20
CA VAL A 735 -39.75 -48.20 -24.50
C VAL A 735 -38.96 -48.52 -23.24
N ASP A 736 -39.00 -49.80 -22.86
CA ASP A 736 -38.37 -50.44 -21.72
C ASP A 736 -37.01 -51.06 -22.13
N TYR A 737 -36.04 -51.10 -21.21
CA TYR A 737 -35.13 -52.22 -20.99
C TYR A 737 -34.32 -52.03 -19.69
N GLY A 738 -34.67 -52.82 -18.66
CA GLY A 738 -33.77 -53.83 -18.07
C GLY A 738 -32.71 -53.42 -17.02
N ASP A 739 -33.02 -53.74 -15.76
CA ASP A 739 -32.18 -54.40 -14.73
C ASP A 739 -30.72 -53.97 -14.46
N MET A 740 -30.50 -53.18 -13.39
CA MET A 740 -30.07 -53.66 -12.05
C MET A 740 -29.70 -52.49 -11.12
N ALA A 741 -30.12 -52.61 -9.85
CA ALA A 741 -30.12 -51.61 -8.76
C ALA A 741 -28.71 -51.31 -8.15
N PRO A 742 -28.52 -50.27 -7.29
CA PRO A 742 -29.08 -50.23 -5.92
C PRO A 742 -29.60 -48.85 -5.41
N THR A 743 -30.79 -48.87 -4.77
CA THR A 743 -31.18 -48.50 -3.37
C THR A 743 -30.69 -47.19 -2.66
N PRO A 744 -31.40 -46.69 -1.61
CA PRO A 744 -32.23 -45.46 -1.72
C PRO A 744 -32.11 -44.46 -0.54
N THR A 745 -32.65 -43.23 -0.68
CA THR A 745 -33.42 -42.49 0.37
C THR A 745 -33.89 -41.13 -0.19
N ARG A 746 -35.16 -40.91 -0.53
CA ARG A 746 -36.33 -40.53 0.30
C ARG A 746 -36.17 -39.24 1.11
N PHE A 747 -36.82 -38.17 0.64
CA PHE A 747 -37.48 -37.17 1.50
C PHE A 747 -38.92 -36.97 1.01
N ARG A 748 -39.88 -37.19 1.91
CA ARG A 748 -41.31 -36.90 1.71
C ARG A 748 -41.70 -35.86 2.76
N ALA A 749 -42.21 -34.74 2.28
CA ALA A 749 -42.85 -33.67 3.03
C ALA A 749 -44.14 -34.16 3.71
N VAL A 750 -44.53 -33.56 4.84
CA VAL A 750 -45.95 -33.32 5.19
C VAL A 750 -46.08 -32.05 6.06
N CYS A 751 -47.14 -31.30 5.74
CA CYS A 751 -47.66 -30.06 6.31
C CYS A 751 -48.28 -30.19 7.72
N TYR A 752 -48.46 -29.06 8.40
CA TYR A 752 -49.38 -28.91 9.54
C TYR A 752 -50.70 -28.23 9.14
N SER A 753 -51.79 -28.69 9.74
CA SER A 753 -53.11 -28.05 9.81
C SER A 753 -53.48 -27.89 11.30
N VAL A 754 -54.18 -26.81 11.64
CA VAL A 754 -54.57 -26.44 13.01
C VAL A 754 -56.09 -26.59 13.17
N LYS A 755 -56.54 -27.23 14.25
CA LYS A 755 -57.65 -26.76 15.11
C LYS A 755 -57.94 -27.65 16.34
N ASP A 756 -58.43 -26.94 17.36
CA ASP A 756 -59.25 -27.32 18.53
C ASP A 756 -58.59 -27.76 19.87
N ALA A 757 -59.12 -27.17 20.94
CA ALA A 757 -58.72 -27.17 22.37
C ALA A 757 -59.36 -28.35 23.17
N PRO A 758 -59.43 -28.46 24.55
CA PRO A 758 -58.86 -27.67 25.69
C PRO A 758 -58.40 -28.49 26.97
N LEU A 759 -57.95 -27.77 28.03
CA LEU A 759 -57.95 -28.04 29.51
C LEU A 759 -56.97 -29.07 30.20
N GLY A 760 -56.41 -28.68 31.36
CA GLY A 760 -55.32 -29.33 32.18
C GLY A 760 -55.73 -30.47 33.14
N PRO A 761 -55.10 -30.74 34.32
CA PRO A 761 -53.93 -30.15 35.00
C PRO A 761 -52.88 -31.15 35.63
N ASP A 762 -51.84 -30.58 36.27
CA ASP A 762 -51.10 -31.04 37.47
C ASP A 762 -49.83 -31.97 37.44
N ARG A 763 -48.80 -31.47 38.16
CA ARG A 763 -47.72 -32.10 38.97
C ARG A 763 -46.40 -32.68 38.40
N HIS A 764 -45.32 -32.00 38.85
CA HIS A 764 -44.10 -32.47 39.55
C HIS A 764 -43.14 -33.52 38.93
N LEU A 765 -41.91 -33.07 38.61
CA LEU A 765 -40.59 -33.49 39.16
C LEU A 765 -39.45 -33.36 38.13
N ARG A 766 -38.33 -32.76 38.57
CA ARG A 766 -37.00 -32.72 37.92
C ARG A 766 -36.12 -33.85 38.50
N PRO A 767 -34.85 -34.08 38.05
CA PRO A 767 -34.16 -33.75 36.78
C PRO A 767 -33.37 -34.95 36.20
N THR A 768 -32.91 -34.89 34.94
CA THR A 768 -31.53 -35.24 34.45
C THR A 768 -31.46 -35.29 32.91
N ALA A 769 -30.24 -35.19 32.39
CA ALA A 769 -29.82 -34.81 31.04
C ALA A 769 -30.17 -35.75 29.88
N ARG A 770 -30.50 -35.18 28.70
CA ARG A 770 -29.74 -35.32 27.42
C ARG A 770 -30.51 -34.71 26.23
N SER A 771 -29.71 -34.06 25.37
CA SER A 771 -29.82 -33.92 23.91
C SER A 771 -31.05 -33.30 23.23
N SER A 772 -30.71 -32.39 22.31
CA SER A 772 -31.32 -32.11 21.00
C SER A 772 -32.73 -31.50 20.94
N LEU A 773 -32.81 -30.25 20.46
CA LEU A 773 -33.94 -29.63 19.74
C LEU A 773 -33.33 -28.50 18.88
N ASN A 774 -33.20 -28.67 17.56
CA ASN A 774 -34.19 -28.27 16.54
C ASN A 774 -34.79 -26.88 16.79
N LEU A 775 -34.30 -25.89 16.04
CA LEU A 775 -34.83 -24.54 16.00
C LEU A 775 -35.69 -24.37 14.75
N ASP A 776 -36.97 -24.12 14.99
CA ASP A 776 -38.01 -23.81 14.02
C ASP A 776 -38.08 -22.29 13.74
N SER A 777 -38.58 -21.94 12.56
CA SER A 777 -38.43 -20.64 11.89
C SER A 777 -39.50 -19.60 12.27
N SER A 778 -39.59 -19.22 13.54
CA SER A 778 -40.50 -18.15 13.99
C SER A 778 -39.92 -17.19 15.03
N THR A 779 -38.63 -16.83 14.93
CA THR A 779 -37.96 -15.98 15.92
C THR A 779 -37.17 -14.80 15.35
N THR A 780 -37.63 -14.15 14.28
CA THR A 780 -36.98 -12.92 13.78
C THR A 780 -36.97 -11.78 14.81
N SER A 781 -37.93 -11.71 15.73
CA SER A 781 -37.92 -10.69 16.80
C SER A 781 -37.00 -11.04 17.98
N ALA A 782 -36.83 -12.34 18.28
CA ALA A 782 -35.96 -12.79 19.37
C ALA A 782 -34.48 -12.91 18.93
N GLU A 783 -34.21 -13.23 17.67
CA GLU A 783 -32.87 -13.24 17.09
C GLU A 783 -32.34 -11.83 16.85
N ILE A 784 -33.19 -10.87 16.47
CA ILE A 784 -32.78 -9.46 16.44
C ILE A 784 -32.51 -8.95 17.86
N ARG A 785 -33.32 -9.32 18.87
CA ARG A 785 -33.00 -9.01 20.28
C ARG A 785 -31.75 -9.74 20.80
N ARG A 786 -31.47 -10.98 20.37
CA ARG A 786 -30.25 -11.73 20.70
C ARG A 786 -29.02 -11.22 19.96
N LEU A 787 -29.16 -10.75 18.72
CA LEU A 787 -28.12 -10.09 17.94
C LEU A 787 -27.83 -8.70 18.50
N ILE A 788 -28.84 -7.95 18.94
CA ILE A 788 -28.67 -6.68 19.66
C ILE A 788 -28.04 -6.91 21.04
N CYS A 789 -28.39 -7.99 21.75
CA CYS A 789 -27.75 -8.38 23.02
C CYS A 789 -26.33 -8.97 22.84
N SER A 790 -26.06 -9.64 21.72
CA SER A 790 -24.75 -10.23 21.36
C SER A 790 -23.80 -9.15 20.87
N LEU A 791 -24.26 -8.21 20.02
CA LEU A 791 -23.54 -6.99 19.66
C LEU A 791 -23.35 -6.05 20.86
N ARG A 792 -24.22 -6.11 21.88
CA ARG A 792 -24.01 -5.46 23.18
C ARG A 792 -22.96 -6.14 24.06
N ARG A 793 -22.76 -7.47 23.95
CA ARG A 793 -21.75 -8.21 24.72
C ARG A 793 -20.36 -8.20 24.07
N SER A 794 -20.27 -8.19 22.74
CA SER A 794 -19.00 -8.16 22.02
C SER A 794 -18.30 -6.79 22.01
N ALA A 795 -18.99 -5.72 22.40
CA ALA A 795 -18.41 -4.38 22.54
C ALA A 795 -17.84 -4.09 23.95
N ASN A 796 -17.86 -5.06 24.88
CA ASN A 796 -17.62 -4.78 26.30
C ASN A 796 -16.73 -5.82 27.01
N MET A 797 -15.83 -6.50 26.30
CA MET A 797 -14.84 -7.40 26.91
C MET A 797 -13.43 -7.13 26.39
N ALA A 798 -12.95 -5.92 26.64
CA ALA A 798 -11.53 -5.60 26.72
C ALA A 798 -11.33 -4.77 27.99
N ASP A 799 -10.52 -5.31 28.91
CA ASP A 799 -10.16 -4.79 30.23
C ASP A 799 -11.30 -4.60 31.25
N THR A 800 -11.45 -5.57 32.16
CA THR A 800 -12.38 -5.52 33.30
C THR A 800 -11.81 -4.83 34.54
N SER A 801 -10.67 -4.13 34.45
CA SER A 801 -10.13 -3.42 35.63
C SER A 801 -10.71 -2.01 35.80
N TYR A 802 -11.02 -1.29 34.71
CA TYR A 802 -11.54 0.08 34.76
C TYR A 802 -13.04 0.16 34.38
N ARG A 803 -13.90 0.29 35.39
CA ARG A 803 -15.33 0.56 35.19
C ARG A 803 -15.50 2.05 34.87
N PHE A 804 -15.93 2.38 33.65
CA PHE A 804 -16.38 3.74 33.34
C PHE A 804 -17.53 4.13 34.27
N PRO A 805 -17.47 5.32 34.90
CA PRO A 805 -18.57 5.81 35.73
C PRO A 805 -19.83 5.95 34.88
N SER A 806 -20.99 5.66 35.46
CA SER A 806 -22.28 5.98 34.85
C SER A 806 -22.40 7.50 34.65
N VAL A 807 -23.41 7.92 33.88
CA VAL A 807 -23.69 9.36 33.71
C VAL A 807 -23.99 9.98 35.08
N GLU A 808 -24.78 9.31 35.92
CA GLU A 808 -25.09 9.76 37.28
C GLU A 808 -23.85 9.80 38.18
N GLU A 809 -22.99 8.77 38.12
CA GLU A 809 -21.73 8.73 38.88
C GLU A 809 -20.77 9.86 38.43
N THR A 810 -20.74 10.17 37.13
CA THR A 810 -19.95 11.25 36.56
C THR A 810 -20.48 12.61 37.01
N LEU A 811 -21.79 12.85 36.90
CA LEU A 811 -22.44 14.10 37.30
C LEU A 811 -22.33 14.36 38.81
N ALA A 812 -22.35 13.30 39.63
CA ALA A 812 -22.20 13.39 41.08
C ALA A 812 -20.73 13.54 41.53
N HIS A 813 -19.76 13.37 40.63
CA HIS A 813 -18.35 13.43 40.99
C HIS A 813 -17.95 14.85 41.41
N PRO A 814 -17.26 15.05 42.56
CA PRO A 814 -16.89 16.39 43.05
C PRO A 814 -16.06 17.22 42.07
N ALA A 815 -15.28 16.57 41.20
CA ALA A 815 -14.49 17.25 40.16
C ALA A 815 -15.29 17.61 38.90
N TYR A 816 -16.47 17.01 38.69
CA TYR A 816 -17.26 17.24 37.47
C TYR A 816 -17.62 18.71 37.25
N PRO A 817 -18.08 19.47 38.26
CA PRO A 817 -18.25 20.91 38.11
C PRO A 817 -16.99 21.57 37.54
N GLY A 818 -15.81 21.25 38.08
CA GLY A 818 -14.51 21.82 37.69
C GLY A 818 -13.93 21.40 36.34
N THR A 819 -14.63 20.58 35.54
CA THR A 819 -14.15 20.13 34.22
C THR A 819 -14.16 21.25 33.17
N ILE A 820 -15.06 22.21 33.31
CA ILE A 820 -15.09 23.45 32.54
C ILE A 820 -14.73 24.60 33.48
N TRP A 821 -13.64 25.29 33.21
CA TRP A 821 -13.16 26.37 34.07
C TRP A 821 -13.98 27.65 33.90
N ALA A 822 -14.20 28.39 35.00
CA ALA A 822 -14.81 29.73 34.94
C ALA A 822 -13.82 30.75 34.41
N LEU A 823 -13.62 30.76 33.09
CA LEU A 823 -12.82 31.75 32.40
C LEU A 823 -13.71 32.96 32.07
N GLU A 824 -13.59 34.04 32.83
CA GLU A 824 -14.40 35.23 32.59
C GLU A 824 -13.87 36.01 31.37
N PRO A 825 -14.66 36.18 30.29
CA PRO A 825 -14.21 36.90 29.11
C PRO A 825 -14.11 38.41 29.38
N HIS A 826 -13.16 39.07 28.71
CA HIS A 826 -13.07 40.53 28.71
C HIS A 826 -14.17 41.16 27.87
N LYS A 827 -14.54 40.50 26.77
CA LYS A 827 -15.69 40.85 25.94
C LYS A 827 -16.33 39.57 25.44
N HIS A 828 -17.64 39.56 25.29
CA HIS A 828 -18.37 38.44 24.72
C HIS A 828 -19.64 38.96 24.07
N GLY A 829 -20.22 38.15 23.19
CA GLY A 829 -21.48 38.50 22.55
C GLY A 829 -21.87 37.53 21.46
N LYS A 830 -22.84 37.96 20.67
CA LYS A 830 -23.25 37.28 19.44
C LYS A 830 -23.13 38.24 18.27
N ALA A 831 -22.34 37.88 17.26
CA ALA A 831 -22.26 38.62 16.01
C ALA A 831 -23.31 38.09 15.05
N VAL A 832 -24.11 38.97 14.45
CA VAL A 832 -25.07 38.59 13.41
C VAL A 832 -24.32 38.55 12.07
N VAL A 833 -24.19 37.35 11.50
CA VAL A 833 -23.47 37.13 10.23
C VAL A 833 -24.38 36.61 9.13
N ALA A 834 -23.84 36.53 7.90
CA ALA A 834 -24.44 35.87 6.75
C ALA A 834 -25.80 36.45 6.30
N ARG A 835 -26.04 37.74 6.53
CA ARG A 835 -27.32 38.41 6.17
C ARG A 835 -27.68 38.19 4.69
N ASP A 836 -26.68 38.24 3.80
CA ASP A 836 -26.87 38.08 2.36
C ASP A 836 -26.54 36.65 1.85
N ARG A 837 -26.33 35.69 2.77
CA ARG A 837 -25.87 34.33 2.48
C ARG A 837 -26.73 33.23 3.12
N GLY A 838 -28.04 33.50 3.29
CA GLY A 838 -28.99 32.57 3.90
C GLY A 838 -29.10 32.65 5.42
N GLY A 839 -28.59 33.73 6.03
CA GLY A 839 -28.81 34.12 7.42
C GLY A 839 -30.05 35.03 7.61
N PRO A 840 -30.15 35.76 8.72
CA PRO A 840 -29.11 36.00 9.73
C PRO A 840 -28.79 34.78 10.58
N VAL A 841 -27.50 34.63 10.94
CA VAL A 841 -27.01 33.60 11.87
C VAL A 841 -26.27 34.30 13.00
N ASN A 842 -26.64 34.06 14.26
CA ASN A 842 -25.92 34.59 15.41
C ASN A 842 -24.74 33.67 15.76
N ILE A 843 -23.51 34.19 15.66
CA ILE A 843 -22.28 33.49 16.06
C ILE A 843 -21.84 33.98 17.43
N ALA A 844 -21.82 33.08 18.41
CA ALA A 844 -21.33 33.37 19.75
C ALA A 844 -19.80 33.46 19.76
N TRP A 845 -19.27 34.50 20.39
CA TRP A 845 -17.85 34.76 20.47
C TRP A 845 -17.45 35.31 21.85
N GLU A 846 -16.19 35.08 22.21
CA GLU A 846 -15.56 35.53 23.45
C GLU A 846 -14.15 36.05 23.16
N ILE A 847 -13.74 37.11 23.85
CA ILE A 847 -12.36 37.64 23.85
C ILE A 847 -11.82 37.59 25.28
N HIS A 848 -10.68 36.93 25.44
CA HIS A 848 -9.92 36.90 26.69
C HIS A 848 -8.58 37.61 26.53
N GLY A 849 -8.20 38.42 27.50
CA GLY A 849 -7.02 39.28 27.42
C GLY A 849 -7.30 40.62 26.75
N SER A 850 -6.31 41.50 26.83
CA SER A 850 -6.30 42.87 26.34
C SER A 850 -4.98 43.24 25.64
N GLY A 851 -4.07 42.28 25.50
CA GLY A 851 -2.75 42.50 24.93
C GLY A 851 -2.76 42.68 23.41
N PRO A 852 -1.67 43.24 22.86
CA PRO A 852 -1.60 43.65 21.46
C PRO A 852 -1.56 42.47 20.48
N VAL A 853 -1.15 41.27 20.90
CA VAL A 853 -1.05 40.10 20.02
C VAL A 853 -2.38 39.37 19.95
N LYS A 854 -3.02 39.39 18.78
CA LYS A 854 -4.37 38.84 18.56
C LYS A 854 -4.31 37.40 18.05
N LEU A 855 -5.00 36.49 18.75
CA LEU A 855 -5.11 35.06 18.44
C LEU A 855 -6.57 34.72 18.13
N VAL A 856 -6.83 34.00 17.04
CA VAL A 856 -8.17 33.53 16.65
C VAL A 856 -8.16 32.02 16.66
N LEU A 857 -8.91 31.40 17.57
CA LEU A 857 -8.95 29.95 17.72
C LEU A 857 -10.26 29.39 17.16
N ILE A 858 -10.14 28.53 16.13
CA ILE A 858 -11.27 27.94 15.41
C ILE A 858 -11.31 26.44 15.70
N MET A 859 -12.39 26.00 16.35
CA MET A 859 -12.55 24.61 16.79
C MET A 859 -12.99 23.67 15.65
N GLY A 860 -12.75 22.36 15.83
CA GLY A 860 -13.10 21.28 14.91
C GLY A 860 -14.59 20.93 14.89
N LEU A 861 -14.93 19.87 14.16
CA LEU A 861 -16.31 19.40 14.01
C LEU A 861 -16.92 19.06 15.39
N ALA A 862 -18.12 19.58 15.66
CA ALA A 862 -18.87 19.38 16.91
C ALA A 862 -18.21 19.92 18.20
N GLY A 863 -17.02 20.52 18.14
CA GLY A 863 -16.37 21.11 19.30
C GLY A 863 -16.88 22.51 19.62
N VAL A 864 -16.98 22.83 20.91
CA VAL A 864 -17.35 24.15 21.42
C VAL A 864 -16.11 24.97 21.75
N LYS A 865 -16.26 26.30 21.83
CA LYS A 865 -15.15 27.21 22.14
C LYS A 865 -14.45 26.92 23.47
N THR A 866 -15.16 26.40 24.48
CA THR A 866 -14.60 26.05 25.79
C THR A 866 -13.59 24.90 25.74
N SER A 867 -13.57 24.11 24.67
CA SER A 867 -12.55 23.09 24.45
C SER A 867 -11.14 23.67 24.31
N TRP A 868 -10.99 24.99 24.09
CA TRP A 868 -9.72 25.72 24.12
C TRP A 868 -9.31 26.22 25.52
N GLN A 869 -10.01 25.87 26.61
CA GLN A 869 -9.82 26.47 27.94
C GLN A 869 -8.37 26.50 28.44
N ARG A 870 -7.57 25.48 28.13
CA ARG A 870 -6.13 25.43 28.48
C ARG A 870 -5.35 26.54 27.78
N GLN A 871 -5.56 26.72 26.48
CA GLN A 871 -4.94 27.77 25.68
C GLN A 871 -5.49 29.15 26.07
N THR A 872 -6.79 29.26 26.32
CA THR A 872 -7.44 30.50 26.77
C THR A 872 -6.93 30.94 28.14
N ARG A 873 -6.73 30.03 29.09
CA ARG A 873 -6.07 30.31 30.37
C ARG A 873 -4.67 30.87 30.15
N TYR A 874 -3.83 30.14 29.42
CA TYR A 874 -2.42 30.48 29.24
C TYR A 874 -2.20 31.80 28.50
N PHE A 875 -2.92 32.05 27.40
CA PHE A 875 -2.74 33.26 26.60
C PHE A 875 -3.66 34.39 27.06
N GLY A 876 -4.93 34.10 27.32
CA GLY A 876 -5.95 35.12 27.61
C GLY A 876 -5.99 35.60 29.05
N HIS A 877 -5.43 34.84 30.00
CA HIS A 877 -5.45 35.19 31.43
C HIS A 877 -4.04 35.27 32.04
N ASP A 878 -3.26 34.20 31.99
CA ASP A 878 -1.89 34.19 32.55
C ASP A 878 -0.98 35.22 31.84
N ARG A 879 -1.29 35.55 30.58
CA ARG A 879 -0.58 36.53 29.74
C ARG A 879 -1.52 37.48 29.01
N GLY A 880 -2.65 37.80 29.65
CA GLY A 880 -3.70 38.64 29.07
C GLY A 880 -3.26 40.08 28.77
N ASP A 881 -2.10 40.52 29.26
CA ASP A 881 -1.46 41.80 28.92
C ASP A 881 -0.66 41.74 27.61
N ALA A 882 -0.17 40.56 27.21
CA ALA A 882 0.54 40.33 25.97
C ALA A 882 -0.38 39.87 24.82
N TYR A 883 -1.41 39.08 25.14
CA TYR A 883 -2.29 38.47 24.15
C TYR A 883 -3.78 38.86 24.32
N SER A 884 -4.50 38.84 23.21
CA SER A 884 -5.95 38.85 23.14
C SER A 884 -6.42 37.63 22.33
N VAL A 885 -7.24 36.77 22.92
CA VAL A 885 -7.68 35.49 22.34
C VAL A 885 -9.17 35.57 21.99
N LEU A 886 -9.49 35.56 20.70
CA LEU A 886 -10.85 35.45 20.17
C LEU A 886 -11.20 33.97 19.98
N LEU A 887 -12.28 33.55 20.62
CA LEU A 887 -12.88 32.24 20.47
C LEU A 887 -14.25 32.40 19.78
N VAL A 888 -14.59 31.46 18.90
CA VAL A 888 -15.90 31.41 18.26
C VAL A 888 -16.52 30.02 18.39
N ASP A 889 -17.82 29.97 18.67
CA ASP A 889 -18.61 28.77 18.42
C ASP A 889 -19.00 28.76 16.93
N ASN A 890 -18.55 27.77 16.18
CA ASN A 890 -18.95 27.60 14.79
C ASN A 890 -20.48 27.49 14.66
N ARG A 891 -21.06 27.95 13.54
CA ARG A 891 -22.49 27.72 13.24
C ARG A 891 -22.82 26.24 13.40
N GLY A 892 -23.97 25.93 14.01
CA GLY A 892 -24.38 24.57 14.32
C GLY A 892 -23.92 24.03 15.68
N VAL A 893 -23.05 24.75 16.42
CA VAL A 893 -22.47 24.26 17.68
C VAL A 893 -22.55 25.33 18.77
N GLY A 894 -22.56 24.90 20.04
CA GLY A 894 -22.44 25.78 21.20
C GLY A 894 -23.51 26.88 21.28
N GLY A 895 -23.07 28.09 21.64
CA GLY A 895 -23.92 29.28 21.78
C GLY A 895 -24.39 29.89 20.46
N SER A 896 -23.89 29.40 19.33
CA SER A 896 -24.26 29.87 17.98
C SER A 896 -25.55 29.23 17.48
N ASP A 897 -26.18 29.91 16.52
CA ASP A 897 -27.39 29.42 15.86
C ASP A 897 -27.12 28.14 15.06
N LYS A 898 -28.17 27.32 14.90
CA LYS A 898 -28.10 25.97 14.33
C LYS A 898 -29.04 25.82 13.13
N PRO A 899 -28.83 26.61 12.04
CA PRO A 899 -29.75 26.62 10.92
C PRO A 899 -29.81 25.28 10.21
N LEU A 900 -31.02 24.86 9.82
CA LEU A 900 -31.23 23.65 9.00
C LEU A 900 -30.83 23.95 7.55
N ALA A 901 -29.52 23.92 7.29
CA ALA A 901 -28.94 24.18 5.97
C ALA A 901 -27.67 23.34 5.74
N ARG A 902 -27.20 23.30 4.50
CA ARG A 902 -25.89 22.73 4.19
C ARG A 902 -24.79 23.68 4.67
N TYR A 903 -23.82 23.15 5.39
CA TYR A 903 -22.64 23.91 5.81
C TYR A 903 -21.48 23.65 4.85
N SER A 904 -20.70 24.70 4.58
CA SER A 904 -19.44 24.61 3.85
C SER A 904 -18.36 25.37 4.60
N THR A 905 -17.11 24.93 4.47
CA THR A 905 -15.95 25.56 5.11
C THR A 905 -15.75 27.00 4.65
N SER A 906 -15.98 27.28 3.36
CA SER A 906 -15.93 28.63 2.80
C SER A 906 -16.98 29.56 3.42
N GLU A 907 -18.20 29.09 3.63
CA GLU A 907 -19.25 29.90 4.27
C GLU A 907 -18.96 30.16 5.74
N MET A 908 -18.41 29.17 6.44
CA MET A 908 -18.00 29.30 7.84
C MET A 908 -16.77 30.22 7.98
N ALA A 909 -15.86 30.23 7.01
CA ALA A 909 -14.72 31.15 7.00
C ALA A 909 -15.18 32.60 6.86
N ARG A 910 -16.19 32.86 6.00
CA ARG A 910 -16.82 34.19 5.89
C ARG A 910 -17.50 34.62 7.19
N ASP A 911 -18.04 33.69 7.97
CA ASP A 911 -18.58 34.04 9.29
C ASP A 911 -17.47 34.53 10.22
N VAL A 912 -16.32 33.86 10.21
CA VAL A 912 -15.17 34.30 10.98
C VAL A 912 -14.70 35.68 10.50
N VAL A 913 -14.71 35.97 9.19
CA VAL A 913 -14.44 37.33 8.67
C VAL A 913 -15.43 38.35 9.25
N GLU A 914 -16.73 38.08 9.21
CA GLU A 914 -17.75 38.99 9.73
C GLU A 914 -17.67 39.16 11.26
N VAL A 915 -17.25 38.11 11.99
CA VAL A 915 -16.94 38.23 13.43
C VAL A 915 -15.71 39.09 13.67
N LEU A 916 -14.64 38.93 12.87
CA LEU A 916 -13.44 39.77 12.96
C LEU A 916 -13.76 41.24 12.69
N ASP A 917 -14.61 41.51 11.69
CA ASP A 917 -15.11 42.86 11.41
C ASP A 917 -15.93 43.40 12.59
N HIS A 918 -16.82 42.58 13.16
CA HIS A 918 -17.65 42.95 14.31
C HIS A 918 -16.83 43.32 15.55
N VAL A 919 -15.74 42.60 15.83
CA VAL A 919 -14.85 42.88 16.98
C VAL A 919 -13.75 43.89 16.67
N GLY A 920 -13.66 44.38 15.43
CA GLY A 920 -12.72 45.40 14.99
C GLY A 920 -11.28 44.89 14.79
N TRP A 921 -11.08 43.62 14.45
CA TRP A 921 -9.78 43.02 14.16
C TRP A 921 -9.55 42.94 12.64
N THR A 922 -9.42 44.11 12.01
CA THR A 922 -9.46 44.27 10.55
C THR A 922 -8.16 44.78 9.93
N ARG A 923 -7.14 45.09 10.74
CA ARG A 923 -5.87 45.66 10.23
C ARG A 923 -5.02 44.61 9.52
N ASP A 924 -4.09 45.09 8.70
CA ASP A 924 -3.11 44.24 8.03
C ASP A 924 -2.20 43.57 9.05
N ARG A 925 -1.90 42.29 8.82
CA ARG A 925 -0.96 41.48 9.61
C ARG A 925 -1.28 41.51 11.11
N GLU A 926 -2.56 41.59 11.44
CA GLU A 926 -3.04 41.79 12.79
C GLU A 926 -3.34 40.49 13.54
N VAL A 927 -3.84 39.46 12.85
CA VAL A 927 -4.39 38.26 13.50
C VAL A 927 -3.54 37.02 13.26
N ASN A 928 -3.35 36.21 14.31
CA ASN A 928 -2.72 34.90 14.26
C ASN A 928 -3.83 33.85 14.36
N VAL A 929 -3.98 33.02 13.33
CA VAL A 929 -5.12 32.08 13.23
C VAL A 929 -4.66 30.67 13.54
N VAL A 930 -5.39 29.99 14.43
CA VAL A 930 -5.18 28.57 14.76
C VAL A 930 -6.47 27.80 14.50
N GLY A 931 -6.39 26.77 13.66
CA GLY A 931 -7.53 25.91 13.33
C GLY A 931 -7.22 24.44 13.54
N ILE A 932 -8.11 23.73 14.23
CA ILE A 932 -8.00 22.28 14.44
C ILE A 932 -9.04 21.50 13.63
N SER A 933 -8.62 20.44 12.92
CA SER A 933 -9.52 19.58 12.13
C SER A 933 -10.40 20.41 11.16
N LEU A 934 -11.74 20.36 11.25
CA LEU A 934 -12.64 21.24 10.50
C LEU A 934 -12.27 22.73 10.64
N GLY A 935 -11.84 23.18 11.82
CA GLY A 935 -11.37 24.54 12.06
C GLY A 935 -10.11 24.88 11.26
N GLY A 936 -9.25 23.89 10.97
CA GLY A 936 -8.11 24.04 10.08
C GLY A 936 -8.52 24.16 8.60
N MET A 937 -9.60 23.49 8.19
CA MET A 937 -10.19 23.69 6.85
C MET A 937 -10.79 25.09 6.71
N ILE A 938 -11.50 25.56 7.74
CA ILE A 938 -12.04 26.92 7.80
C ILE A 938 -10.90 27.95 7.79
N ALA A 939 -9.82 27.72 8.53
CA ALA A 939 -8.68 28.62 8.60
C ALA A 939 -7.93 28.76 7.26
N GLN A 940 -7.85 27.69 6.46
CA GLN A 940 -7.31 27.75 5.10
C GLN A 940 -8.19 28.62 4.19
N GLU A 941 -9.50 28.44 4.22
CA GLU A 941 -10.46 29.28 3.48
C GLU A 941 -10.40 30.74 3.94
N LEU A 942 -10.24 30.99 5.25
CA LEU A 942 -10.06 32.32 5.81
C LEU A 942 -8.78 32.98 5.30
N ALA A 943 -7.68 32.22 5.23
CA ALA A 943 -6.41 32.71 4.70
C ALA A 943 -6.52 33.10 3.21
N CYS A 944 -7.37 32.41 2.44
CA CYS A 944 -7.69 32.79 1.07
C CYS A 944 -8.61 34.03 1.00
N ALA A 945 -9.53 34.20 1.96
CA ALA A 945 -10.50 35.28 1.95
C ALA A 945 -9.93 36.64 2.42
N VAL A 946 -9.06 36.64 3.44
CA VAL A 946 -8.48 37.86 4.02
C VAL A 946 -6.95 37.76 4.21
N PRO A 947 -6.18 37.43 3.16
CA PRO A 947 -4.76 37.10 3.27
C PRO A 947 -3.91 38.21 3.90
N ALA A 948 -4.23 39.47 3.63
CA ALA A 948 -3.52 40.63 4.15
C ALA A 948 -3.61 40.77 5.68
N ARG A 949 -4.71 40.28 6.29
CA ARG A 949 -4.96 40.42 7.73
C ARG A 949 -4.19 39.38 8.57
N LEU A 950 -3.82 38.24 7.98
CA LEU A 950 -3.17 37.16 8.71
C LEU A 950 -1.69 37.45 8.93
N GLN A 951 -1.26 37.44 10.19
CA GLN A 951 0.14 37.45 10.58
C GLN A 951 0.74 36.04 10.50
N SER A 952 0.02 35.04 11.01
CA SER A 952 0.41 33.64 10.98
C SER A 952 -0.82 32.72 10.87
N LEU A 953 -0.58 31.49 10.41
CA LEU A 953 -1.58 30.44 10.26
C LEU A 953 -1.03 29.12 10.82
N SER A 954 -1.72 28.53 11.79
CA SER A 954 -1.39 27.23 12.39
C SER A 954 -2.51 26.23 12.12
N LEU A 955 -2.16 25.12 11.46
CA LEU A 955 -3.07 24.07 11.03
C LEU A 955 -2.82 22.81 11.85
N VAL A 956 -3.80 22.39 12.65
CA VAL A 956 -3.66 21.26 13.59
C VAL A 956 -4.56 20.10 13.16
N CYS A 957 -3.97 18.95 12.84
CA CYS A 957 -4.69 17.71 12.49
C CYS A 957 -5.81 17.91 11.45
N THR A 958 -5.53 18.64 10.36
CA THR A 958 -6.49 19.00 9.30
C THR A 958 -6.04 18.47 7.93
N SER A 959 -6.91 18.57 6.92
CA SER A 959 -6.60 18.26 5.52
C SER A 959 -7.03 19.43 4.62
N ALA A 960 -6.39 19.59 3.45
CA ALA A 960 -6.84 20.57 2.44
C ALA A 960 -8.11 20.09 1.71
N HIS A 961 -8.31 18.77 1.65
CA HIS A 961 -9.49 18.11 1.10
C HIS A 961 -9.64 16.73 1.74
N ILE A 962 -10.88 16.25 1.94
CA ILE A 962 -11.14 14.91 2.47
C ILE A 962 -11.42 13.97 1.28
N GLN A 963 -10.46 13.09 0.97
CA GLN A 963 -10.69 11.93 0.11
C GLN A 963 -10.99 10.70 0.96
N SER A 964 -12.14 10.08 0.72
CA SER A 964 -12.47 8.81 1.36
C SER A 964 -11.89 7.66 0.54
N GLY A 965 -10.88 6.98 1.08
CA GLY A 965 -10.45 5.66 0.57
C GLY A 965 -11.45 4.54 0.85
N LYS A 966 -12.58 4.83 1.51
CA LYS A 966 -13.61 3.87 1.85
C LYS A 966 -14.53 3.60 0.67
N SER A 967 -14.98 2.37 0.55
CA SER A 967 -16.02 1.99 -0.40
C SER A 967 -17.34 2.73 -0.11
N LEU A 968 -18.20 2.83 -1.13
CA LEU A 968 -19.54 3.40 -0.99
C LEU A 968 -20.36 2.68 0.10
N ALA A 969 -20.23 1.35 0.18
CA ALA A 969 -20.93 0.53 1.17
C ALA A 969 -20.51 0.85 2.61
N GLN A 970 -19.20 0.98 2.86
CA GLN A 970 -18.69 1.38 4.18
C GLN A 970 -19.17 2.79 4.57
N THR A 971 -19.13 3.73 3.62
CA THR A 971 -19.61 5.09 3.85
C THR A 971 -21.10 5.12 4.22
N LEU A 972 -21.93 4.32 3.53
CA LEU A 972 -23.36 4.22 3.82
C LEU A 972 -23.63 3.53 5.16
N ALA A 973 -22.90 2.47 5.49
CA ALA A 973 -23.03 1.75 6.76
C ALA A 973 -22.66 2.64 7.96
N GLU A 974 -21.56 3.39 7.87
CA GLU A 974 -21.16 4.35 8.92
C GLU A 974 -22.19 5.47 9.08
N ARG A 975 -22.70 6.02 7.97
CA ARG A 975 -23.76 7.05 8.02
C ARG A 975 -25.06 6.51 8.61
N ALA A 976 -25.43 5.28 8.29
CA ALA A 976 -26.59 4.62 8.90
C ALA A 976 -26.37 4.36 10.41
N ALA A 977 -25.15 4.00 10.82
CA ALA A 977 -24.81 3.83 12.22
C ALA A 977 -24.86 5.14 13.02
N MET A 978 -24.57 6.29 12.39
CA MET A 978 -24.75 7.61 13.01
C MET A 978 -26.23 7.97 13.27
N LEU A 979 -27.19 7.34 12.57
CA LEU A 979 -28.63 7.55 12.77
C LEU A 979 -29.20 6.66 13.89
N LEU A 980 -28.42 5.71 14.42
CA LEU A 980 -28.85 4.85 15.52
C LEU A 980 -28.64 5.58 16.85
N PRO A 981 -29.70 5.87 17.62
CA PRO A 981 -29.57 6.54 18.90
C PRO A 981 -28.78 5.67 19.89
N LYS A 982 -27.72 6.23 20.47
CA LYS A 982 -26.94 5.63 21.55
C LYS A 982 -27.41 6.18 22.89
N SER A 983 -27.33 5.37 23.96
CA SER A 983 -27.48 5.90 25.32
C SER A 983 -26.32 6.83 25.65
N GLU A 984 -26.56 7.85 26.47
CA GLU A 984 -25.55 8.85 26.84
C GLU A 984 -24.29 8.21 27.44
N GLY A 985 -24.43 7.29 28.39
CA GLY A 985 -23.29 6.58 28.98
C GLY A 985 -22.49 5.75 27.97
N ARG A 986 -23.14 5.25 26.91
CA ARG A 986 -22.44 4.54 25.83
C ARG A 986 -21.73 5.52 24.90
N ALA A 987 -22.35 6.65 24.59
CA ALA A 987 -21.72 7.70 23.79
C ALA A 987 -20.46 8.23 24.49
N VAL A 988 -20.54 8.52 25.79
CA VAL A 988 -19.38 8.96 26.60
C VAL A 988 -18.27 7.92 26.58
N ALA A 989 -18.58 6.65 26.86
CA ALA A 989 -17.57 5.59 26.90
C ALA A 989 -16.97 5.28 25.51
N ASP A 990 -17.78 5.28 24.44
CA ASP A 990 -17.30 5.10 23.07
C ASP A 990 -16.36 6.26 22.67
N THR A 991 -16.76 7.50 22.95
CA THR A 991 -15.97 8.70 22.63
C THR A 991 -14.68 8.76 23.44
N ALA A 992 -14.72 8.46 24.74
CA ALA A 992 -13.54 8.44 25.58
C ALA A 992 -12.48 7.45 25.05
N ARG A 993 -12.90 6.23 24.65
CA ARG A 993 -11.99 5.22 24.08
C ARG A 993 -11.52 5.52 22.66
N GLN A 994 -12.25 6.36 21.92
CA GLN A 994 -11.80 6.83 20.60
C GLN A 994 -10.74 7.93 20.70
N ILE A 995 -10.78 8.74 21.76
CA ILE A 995 -9.91 9.90 21.91
C ILE A 995 -8.69 9.57 22.78
N PHE A 996 -8.86 8.74 23.81
CA PHE A 996 -7.84 8.43 24.79
C PHE A 996 -7.54 6.94 24.86
N VAL A 997 -6.27 6.61 25.05
CA VAL A 997 -5.83 5.23 25.31
C VAL A 997 -6.28 4.75 26.69
N PRO A 998 -6.50 3.44 26.90
CA PRO A 998 -6.97 2.90 28.18
C PRO A 998 -6.10 3.31 29.38
N GLU A 999 -4.79 3.38 29.21
CA GLU A 999 -3.83 3.74 30.26
C GLU A 999 -4.02 5.19 30.72
N TRP A 1000 -4.33 6.10 29.79
CA TRP A 1000 -4.63 7.50 30.11
C TRP A 1000 -5.95 7.62 30.89
N LEU A 1001 -6.95 6.83 30.51
CA LEU A 1001 -8.24 6.80 31.20
C LEU A 1001 -8.13 6.20 32.61
N ALA A 1002 -7.21 5.27 32.81
CA ALA A 1002 -6.94 4.63 34.10
C ALA A 1002 -6.02 5.46 35.02
N ALA A 1003 -5.24 6.39 34.47
CA ALA A 1003 -4.33 7.24 35.23
C ALA A 1003 -5.09 8.24 36.13
N PRO A 1004 -4.52 8.61 37.30
CA PRO A 1004 -5.11 9.64 38.15
C PRO A 1004 -5.07 11.00 37.45
N ASP A 1005 -6.11 11.81 37.66
CA ASP A 1005 -6.13 13.19 37.19
C ASP A 1005 -5.02 13.99 37.91
N ALA A 1006 -4.04 14.45 37.13
CA ALA A 1006 -2.92 15.26 37.61
C ALA A 1006 -3.19 16.76 37.43
N GLU A 1007 -4.33 17.16 36.85
CA GLU A 1007 -4.66 18.56 36.60
C GLU A 1007 -5.16 19.23 37.88
N SER A 1008 -4.54 20.35 38.24
CA SER A 1008 -5.06 21.22 39.30
C SER A 1008 -5.93 22.31 38.70
N PRO A 1009 -7.18 22.51 39.19
CA PRO A 1009 -8.02 23.61 38.74
C PRO A 1009 -7.30 24.95 38.94
N PRO A 1010 -7.45 25.91 38.00
CA PRO A 1010 -6.90 27.23 38.18
C PRO A 1010 -7.55 27.94 39.38
N SER A 1011 -6.75 28.69 40.12
CA SER A 1011 -7.20 29.50 41.26
C SER A 1011 -7.21 30.98 40.88
N PRO A 1012 -8.21 31.77 41.30
CA PRO A 1012 -8.19 33.22 41.11
C PRO A 1012 -6.96 33.91 41.72
N ALA A 1013 -6.29 33.25 42.68
CA ALA A 1013 -5.06 33.74 43.27
C ALA A 1013 -3.84 33.62 42.34
N SER A 1014 -3.82 32.64 41.43
CA SER A 1014 -2.70 32.38 40.52
C SER A 1014 -2.98 32.79 39.08
N THR A 1015 -4.25 32.76 38.66
CA THR A 1015 -4.68 33.19 37.33
C THR A 1015 -5.83 34.20 37.48
N PRO A 1016 -5.66 35.47 37.06
CA PRO A 1016 -6.72 36.48 37.10
C PRO A 1016 -7.95 36.04 36.31
N ARG A 1017 -9.16 36.43 36.76
CA ARG A 1017 -10.44 36.20 36.04
C ARG A 1017 -10.68 34.74 35.64
N CYS A 1018 -10.10 33.83 36.42
CA CYS A 1018 -10.16 32.39 36.24
C CYS A 1018 -10.36 31.75 37.60
N GLY A 1019 -11.30 30.83 37.72
CA GLY A 1019 -11.53 30.08 38.96
C GLY A 1019 -12.26 28.76 38.76
N PRO A 1020 -12.48 28.00 39.84
CA PRO A 1020 -13.47 26.93 39.80
C PRO A 1020 -14.85 27.53 39.47
N PRO A 1021 -15.72 26.76 38.78
CA PRO A 1021 -17.03 27.21 38.33
C PRO A 1021 -17.94 27.81 39.40
#